data_AF-A0A3M7MR35-F1
#
_entry.id   AF-A0A3M7MR35-F1
#
_cell.length_a   1.000
_cell.length_b   1.000
_cell.length_c   1.000
_cell.angle_alpha   90.00
_cell.angle_beta   90.00
_cell.angle_gamma   90.00
#
_symmetry.space_group_name_H-M   'P 1'
#
loop_
_entity.id
_entity.type
_entity.pdbx_description
1 polymer ?
#
loop_
_entity_poly.entity_id
_entity_poly.type
_entity_poly.pdbx_seq_one_letter_code
_entity_poly.pdbx_strand_id
1 'polypeptide(L)'
;MGEGTKSALQRARPTWTQWQRAAQVEMAIGRRGAARQTTLSVREYSSPQPALVTAATPATTATPATTATPTYSARQSSGDEIERALREINAAGAADAANAADAADSADATDAADLLGVNQKNLNPTAEMRGLFGSVALEDEQARGGRELGAAAQRANPLVQGKPDWPLAPSGGLSMEYVADNSSGARDKHYNIVHSAAYQDTQAHFSAVVESMDPQRLIGLLTLAPYHIATLLQVSEICKHQGDHALAGDLLERALFSFGRSLHSSFPLAMRHGLARVSFGQPRNRELYLTVWRYMRNLEMRGTWKTAFEWAKLLLQLDPRSDPYGVTLMIDQLALAGRSQRQLLQLAADHAYGPAWRHLPNIQISLALAHLREKQGREAREQLAIAMHHYPYTLWGKLPADDAQKLYTELYLHRAKALWNTPEASALLVEVADSMSYYAPLTSALEPASRLEISLEEARHVLMLEVPSLIALLPRKFTTMPTSSSDPLPPPSSADDSSFSLREPGGAGPRAATLNPLQSLFDVAGAAAGSANSALQRLATWFSTPASNASANPDTRNEGEEAFRQLRAELEQAHSEPTAPDDGGLEADPQRLQRWLLTTGLAGLQKSPATMDLYLRRLTRLRKAQQRWILNVLGQRGPDARNAAAEISRRLEAV
;
A
#
# COMPACT_ATOMS: atom_id res chain seq x y z
N MET A 1 -30.58 -61.50 6.56
CA MET A 1 -29.53 -60.80 7.31
C MET A 1 -28.60 -60.14 6.30
N GLY A 2 -28.65 -58.85 6.05
CA GLY A 2 -29.24 -57.78 6.85
C GLY A 2 -28.25 -56.62 6.89
N GLU A 3 -28.33 -55.77 5.87
CA GLU A 3 -28.31 -54.31 5.97
C GLU A 3 -27.60 -53.72 7.21
N GLY A 4 -26.36 -53.22 7.03
CA GLY A 4 -25.63 -52.54 8.12
C GLY A 4 -24.62 -51.48 7.69
N THR A 5 -23.94 -51.63 6.55
CA THR A 5 -22.75 -50.83 6.22
C THR A 5 -23.00 -49.55 5.40
N LYS A 6 -24.21 -49.32 4.87
CA LYS A 6 -24.53 -48.09 4.09
C LYS A 6 -24.96 -46.88 4.93
N SER A 7 -25.19 -47.04 6.24
CA SER A 7 -25.84 -46.02 7.09
C SER A 7 -24.90 -44.98 7.74
N ALA A 8 -23.57 -45.15 7.66
CA ALA A 8 -22.60 -44.24 8.27
C ALA A 8 -22.30 -43.01 7.39
N LEU A 9 -22.04 -43.22 6.09
CA LEU A 9 -21.67 -42.14 5.15
C LEU A 9 -22.81 -41.17 4.79
N GLN A 10 -24.07 -41.54 5.05
CA GLN A 10 -25.23 -40.66 4.82
C GLN A 10 -25.53 -39.69 5.97
N ARG A 11 -24.88 -39.84 7.14
CA ARG A 11 -25.17 -39.02 8.34
C ARG A 11 -24.25 -37.82 8.57
N ALA A 12 -23.28 -37.59 7.69
CA ALA A 12 -22.31 -36.49 7.78
C ALA A 12 -22.44 -35.46 6.64
N ARG A 13 -23.66 -35.16 6.20
CA ARG A 13 -23.94 -34.00 5.32
C ARG A 13 -24.39 -32.81 6.20
N PRO A 14 -23.51 -31.82 6.51
CA PRO A 14 -23.99 -30.51 6.94
C PRO A 14 -24.65 -29.87 5.72
N THR A 15 -25.97 -30.01 5.61
CA THR A 15 -26.68 -29.52 4.43
C THR A 15 -26.63 -27.99 4.39
N TRP A 16 -26.30 -27.47 3.21
CA TRP A 16 -26.26 -26.04 2.84
C TRP A 16 -27.49 -25.23 3.31
N THR A 17 -28.62 -25.91 3.50
CA THR A 17 -29.87 -25.39 4.09
C THR A 17 -29.77 -24.94 5.56
N GLN A 18 -28.85 -25.46 6.39
CA GLN A 18 -28.62 -24.90 7.74
C GLN A 18 -28.02 -23.50 7.68
N TRP A 19 -27.09 -23.28 6.74
CA TRP A 19 -26.47 -21.97 6.50
C TRP A 19 -27.46 -20.95 5.90
N GLN A 20 -28.35 -21.39 5.00
CA GLN A 20 -29.46 -20.54 4.52
C GLN A 20 -30.41 -20.10 5.65
N ARG A 21 -30.71 -20.97 6.62
CA ARG A 21 -31.59 -20.64 7.75
C ARG A 21 -30.97 -19.62 8.71
N ALA A 22 -29.67 -19.75 9.00
CA ALA A 22 -28.95 -18.75 9.81
C ALA A 22 -29.03 -17.35 9.16
N ALA A 23 -28.77 -17.25 7.85
CA ALA A 23 -28.84 -16.00 7.10
C ALA A 23 -30.26 -15.40 7.04
N GLN A 24 -31.32 -16.23 7.01
CA GLN A 24 -32.70 -15.76 7.06
C GLN A 24 -33.09 -15.20 8.45
N VAL A 25 -32.56 -15.75 9.54
CA VAL A 25 -32.82 -15.26 10.90
C VAL A 25 -32.17 -13.89 11.13
N GLU A 26 -30.93 -13.68 10.68
CA GLU A 26 -30.28 -12.36 10.74
C GLU A 26 -30.99 -11.32 9.86
N MET A 27 -31.40 -11.67 8.63
CA MET A 27 -32.21 -10.78 7.79
C MET A 27 -33.56 -10.40 8.42
N ALA A 28 -34.20 -11.30 9.18
CA ALA A 28 -35.46 -11.01 9.84
C ALA A 28 -35.31 -9.99 10.99
N ILE A 29 -34.15 -9.98 11.65
CA ILE A 29 -33.81 -8.98 12.68
C ILE A 29 -33.51 -7.63 12.02
N GLY A 30 -32.68 -7.61 10.97
CA GLY A 30 -32.36 -6.38 10.23
C GLY A 30 -33.56 -5.69 9.58
N ARG A 31 -34.53 -6.44 9.05
CA ARG A 31 -35.73 -5.89 8.39
C ARG A 31 -36.70 -5.16 9.33
N ARG A 32 -36.60 -5.33 10.66
CA ARG A 32 -37.42 -4.55 11.61
C ARG A 32 -36.92 -3.12 11.81
N GLY A 33 -35.68 -2.80 11.43
CA GLY A 33 -35.13 -1.44 11.51
C GLY A 33 -35.46 -0.52 10.31
N ALA A 34 -35.72 -1.10 9.13
CA ALA A 34 -35.84 -0.34 7.86
C ALA A 34 -37.30 -0.05 7.43
N ALA A 35 -38.30 -0.45 8.20
CA ALA A 35 -39.71 -0.34 7.83
C ALA A 35 -40.33 1.02 8.16
N ARG A 36 -39.77 2.11 7.62
CA ARG A 36 -40.48 3.41 7.50
C ARG A 36 -39.95 4.19 6.30
N GLN A 37 -40.91 4.74 5.54
CA GLN A 37 -40.78 5.67 4.39
C GLN A 37 -40.62 5.05 2.98
N THR A 38 -41.76 5.13 2.29
CA THR A 38 -41.93 5.53 0.86
C THR A 38 -42.09 4.43 -0.19
N THR A 39 -43.36 4.12 -0.46
CA THR A 39 -43.89 3.50 -1.68
C THR A 39 -43.89 4.46 -2.87
N LEU A 40 -43.71 3.97 -4.10
CA LEU A 40 -44.52 4.36 -5.27
C LEU A 40 -44.38 3.39 -6.48
N SER A 41 -45.36 3.47 -7.37
CA SER A 41 -45.90 2.47 -8.32
C SER A 41 -45.05 2.00 -9.52
N VAL A 42 -45.40 0.80 -10.01
CA VAL A 42 -44.95 0.09 -11.24
C VAL A 42 -45.61 0.63 -12.53
N ARG A 43 -44.90 0.53 -13.68
CA ARG A 43 -45.50 0.38 -15.02
C ARG A 43 -44.60 -0.45 -15.96
N GLU A 44 -45.22 -1.32 -16.77
CA GLU A 44 -44.58 -2.21 -17.75
C GLU A 44 -44.49 -1.58 -19.15
N TYR A 45 -43.60 -2.09 -20.01
CA TYR A 45 -43.72 -2.34 -21.48
C TYR A 45 -42.29 -2.68 -22.03
N SER A 46 -42.02 -3.94 -22.39
CA SER A 46 -42.07 -4.54 -23.75
C SER A 46 -40.85 -4.25 -24.66
N SER A 47 -40.28 -5.33 -25.21
CA SER A 47 -39.06 -5.35 -26.03
C SER A 47 -39.33 -5.50 -27.53
N PRO A 48 -38.34 -5.18 -28.39
CA PRO A 48 -38.18 -5.89 -29.66
C PRO A 48 -36.73 -6.35 -29.97
N GLN A 49 -36.59 -7.28 -30.91
CA GLN A 49 -35.33 -7.88 -31.40
C GLN A 49 -35.25 -7.78 -32.96
N PRO A 50 -34.19 -8.28 -33.66
CA PRO A 50 -33.53 -7.51 -34.73
C PRO A 50 -33.82 -7.98 -36.17
N ALA A 51 -33.24 -7.28 -37.16
CA ALA A 51 -33.31 -7.59 -38.59
C ALA A 51 -31.93 -7.94 -39.21
N LEU A 52 -31.93 -8.88 -40.17
CA LEU A 52 -30.77 -9.28 -40.99
C LEU A 52 -30.72 -8.51 -42.32
N VAL A 53 -29.51 -8.32 -42.89
CA VAL A 53 -29.28 -8.06 -44.33
C VAL A 53 -28.03 -8.81 -44.82
N THR A 54 -28.04 -9.13 -46.12
CA THR A 54 -27.26 -10.14 -46.87
C THR A 54 -25.86 -9.74 -47.39
N ALA A 55 -25.09 -10.74 -47.81
CA ALA A 55 -23.76 -10.61 -48.45
C ALA A 55 -23.82 -10.63 -50.00
N ALA A 56 -22.73 -10.19 -50.65
CA ALA A 56 -22.43 -10.42 -52.08
C ALA A 56 -20.90 -10.38 -52.36
N THR A 57 -20.44 -11.19 -53.32
CA THR A 57 -19.03 -11.37 -53.76
C THR A 57 -18.85 -10.97 -55.23
N PRO A 58 -17.61 -10.74 -55.73
CA PRO A 58 -17.15 -11.49 -56.92
C PRO A 58 -15.64 -11.83 -56.97
N ALA A 59 -15.19 -12.46 -58.07
CA ALA A 59 -13.99 -13.31 -58.23
C ALA A 59 -13.40 -13.23 -59.67
N THR A 60 -12.19 -13.71 -60.07
CA THR A 60 -10.90 -14.13 -59.43
C THR A 60 -9.93 -14.57 -60.56
N THR A 61 -8.64 -14.19 -60.59
CA THR A 61 -7.69 -14.76 -61.60
C THR A 61 -6.18 -14.79 -61.27
N ALA A 62 -5.60 -16.00 -61.40
CA ALA A 62 -4.34 -16.40 -62.09
C ALA A 62 -2.88 -16.14 -61.58
N THR A 63 -2.29 -17.11 -60.85
CA THR A 63 -1.12 -18.03 -61.15
C THR A 63 0.24 -17.58 -61.79
N PRO A 64 1.36 -18.38 -61.80
CA PRO A 64 2.56 -18.15 -60.95
C PRO A 64 3.95 -18.17 -61.68
N ALA A 65 5.09 -18.15 -60.94
CA ALA A 65 6.45 -18.47 -61.44
C ALA A 65 7.45 -18.96 -60.34
N THR A 66 8.56 -19.59 -60.75
CA THR A 66 9.49 -20.43 -59.92
C THR A 66 10.99 -20.06 -60.14
N THR A 67 11.91 -20.71 -59.40
CA THR A 67 13.40 -20.83 -59.58
C THR A 67 14.25 -19.66 -59.02
N ALA A 68 15.50 -19.82 -58.54
CA ALA A 68 16.44 -20.96 -58.54
C ALA A 68 17.45 -20.95 -57.37
N THR A 69 18.14 -22.07 -57.13
CA THR A 69 19.36 -22.20 -56.31
C THR A 69 20.61 -22.41 -57.18
N PRO A 70 21.81 -21.95 -56.77
CA PRO A 70 23.08 -22.37 -57.35
C PRO A 70 23.90 -23.29 -56.41
N THR A 71 24.64 -24.21 -57.01
CA THR A 71 25.60 -25.12 -56.36
C THR A 71 27.04 -24.78 -56.75
N TYR A 72 28.01 -25.03 -55.86
CA TYR A 72 29.38 -25.34 -56.30
C TYR A 72 30.13 -26.27 -55.33
N SER A 73 31.25 -26.81 -55.81
CA SER A 73 31.83 -28.10 -55.43
C SER A 73 32.85 -28.08 -54.28
N ALA A 74 33.06 -29.25 -53.69
CA ALA A 74 34.02 -29.51 -52.62
C ALA A 74 35.45 -29.78 -53.13
N ARG A 75 36.45 -29.48 -52.29
CA ARG A 75 37.81 -30.03 -52.36
C ARG A 75 38.32 -30.30 -50.95
N GLN A 76 38.93 -31.46 -50.73
CA GLN A 76 39.27 -31.99 -49.39
C GLN A 76 40.68 -31.58 -48.94
N SER A 77 40.84 -30.95 -47.76
CA SER A 77 42.06 -31.01 -46.93
C SER A 77 41.95 -30.28 -45.57
N SER A 78 41.01 -30.63 -44.69
CA SER A 78 40.84 -29.89 -43.41
C SER A 78 40.16 -30.68 -42.28
N GLY A 79 40.50 -31.96 -42.08
CA GLY A 79 39.91 -32.79 -41.00
C GLY A 79 40.00 -32.13 -39.61
N ASP A 80 41.19 -31.64 -39.25
CA ASP A 80 41.46 -31.09 -37.91
C ASP A 80 40.98 -29.64 -37.73
N GLU A 81 40.80 -28.90 -38.82
CA GLU A 81 40.26 -27.53 -38.79
C GLU A 81 38.73 -27.53 -38.77
N ILE A 82 38.09 -28.45 -39.53
CA ILE A 82 36.64 -28.65 -39.48
C ILE A 82 36.21 -29.08 -38.08
N GLU A 83 36.95 -29.99 -37.42
CA GLU A 83 36.57 -30.47 -36.09
C GLU A 83 36.80 -29.40 -34.98
N ARG A 84 37.76 -28.50 -35.16
CA ARG A 84 37.93 -27.31 -34.31
C ARG A 84 36.81 -26.29 -34.56
N ALA A 85 36.51 -25.99 -35.82
CA ALA A 85 35.43 -25.08 -36.21
C ALA A 85 34.07 -25.60 -35.76
N LEU A 86 33.80 -26.91 -35.82
CA LEU A 86 32.57 -27.52 -35.29
C LEU A 86 32.46 -27.40 -33.77
N ARG A 87 33.58 -27.43 -33.04
CA ARG A 87 33.58 -27.16 -31.59
C ARG A 87 33.36 -25.68 -31.27
N GLU A 88 33.95 -24.77 -32.03
CA GLU A 88 33.69 -23.33 -31.90
C GLU A 88 32.26 -22.95 -32.30
N ILE A 89 31.70 -23.55 -33.36
CA ILE A 89 30.31 -23.36 -33.78
C ILE A 89 29.34 -23.99 -32.78
N ASN A 90 29.65 -25.14 -32.17
CA ASN A 90 28.81 -25.70 -31.11
C ASN A 90 28.92 -24.90 -29.80
N ALA A 91 30.08 -24.29 -29.50
CA ALA A 91 30.24 -23.41 -28.34
C ALA A 91 29.54 -22.06 -28.55
N ALA A 92 29.64 -21.47 -29.75
CA ALA A 92 28.87 -20.30 -30.15
C ALA A 92 27.38 -20.61 -30.18
N GLY A 93 26.97 -21.75 -30.74
CA GLY A 93 25.58 -22.22 -30.73
C GLY A 93 25.03 -22.53 -29.33
N ALA A 94 25.89 -22.91 -28.37
CA ALA A 94 25.51 -23.06 -26.97
C ALA A 94 25.38 -21.69 -26.26
N ALA A 95 26.23 -20.72 -26.60
CA ALA A 95 26.09 -19.34 -26.14
C ALA A 95 24.86 -18.65 -26.76
N ASP A 96 24.58 -18.88 -28.04
CA ASP A 96 23.39 -18.40 -28.74
C ASP A 96 22.13 -19.11 -28.25
N ALA A 97 22.19 -20.39 -27.87
CA ALA A 97 21.09 -21.09 -27.21
C ALA A 97 20.85 -20.58 -25.78
N ALA A 98 21.90 -20.25 -25.02
CA ALA A 98 21.78 -19.60 -23.72
C ALA A 98 21.19 -18.18 -23.85
N ASN A 99 21.71 -17.38 -24.78
CA ASN A 99 21.18 -16.06 -25.10
C ASN A 99 19.75 -16.12 -25.66
N ALA A 100 19.38 -17.17 -26.40
CA ALA A 100 18.01 -17.38 -26.89
C ALA A 100 17.06 -17.85 -25.78
N ALA A 101 17.56 -18.61 -24.80
CA ALA A 101 16.81 -18.96 -23.60
C ALA A 101 16.58 -17.72 -22.70
N ASP A 102 17.63 -16.95 -22.39
CA ASP A 102 17.50 -15.66 -21.68
C ASP A 102 16.62 -14.67 -22.46
N ALA A 103 16.73 -14.63 -23.79
CA ALA A 103 15.86 -13.79 -24.62
C ALA A 103 14.39 -14.25 -24.56
N ALA A 104 14.12 -15.56 -24.53
CA ALA A 104 12.77 -16.11 -24.40
C ALA A 104 12.18 -15.85 -23.01
N ASP A 105 12.92 -16.11 -21.93
CA ASP A 105 12.51 -15.82 -20.55
C ASP A 105 12.28 -14.31 -20.36
N SER A 106 13.11 -13.47 -20.99
CA SER A 106 12.90 -12.02 -21.02
C SER A 106 11.67 -11.61 -21.83
N ALA A 107 11.36 -12.30 -22.93
CA ALA A 107 10.21 -12.00 -23.79
C ALA A 107 8.88 -12.35 -23.10
N ASP A 108 8.77 -13.53 -22.50
CA ASP A 108 7.60 -13.94 -21.72
C ASP A 108 7.40 -13.01 -20.50
N ALA A 109 8.50 -12.61 -19.83
CA ALA A 109 8.44 -11.58 -18.78
C ALA A 109 8.00 -10.20 -19.31
N THR A 110 8.30 -9.85 -20.57
CA THR A 110 7.82 -8.59 -21.16
C THR A 110 6.34 -8.58 -21.45
N ASP A 111 5.76 -9.69 -21.93
CA ASP A 111 4.32 -9.81 -22.15
C ASP A 111 3.57 -9.82 -20.79
N ALA A 112 4.11 -10.50 -19.78
CA ALA A 112 3.56 -10.51 -18.42
C ALA A 112 3.46 -9.10 -17.81
N ALA A 113 4.50 -8.28 -17.97
CA ALA A 113 4.52 -6.91 -17.44
C ALA A 113 3.46 -6.01 -18.11
N ASP A 114 3.31 -6.07 -19.43
CA ASP A 114 2.31 -5.25 -20.16
C ASP A 114 0.86 -5.60 -19.74
N LEU A 115 0.58 -6.81 -19.23
CA LEU A 115 -0.73 -7.16 -18.66
C LEU A 115 -1.08 -6.41 -17.35
N LEU A 116 -0.07 -6.01 -16.56
CA LEU A 116 -0.25 -5.10 -15.41
C LEU A 116 -0.37 -3.63 -15.82
N GLY A 117 -0.30 -3.32 -17.12
CA GLY A 117 -0.50 -1.97 -17.66
C GLY A 117 -1.81 -1.33 -17.18
N VAL A 118 -1.71 -0.11 -16.64
CA VAL A 118 -2.84 0.59 -16.01
C VAL A 118 -3.55 1.49 -17.02
N ASN A 119 -4.86 1.30 -17.16
CA ASN A 119 -5.68 2.18 -18.00
C ASN A 119 -6.12 3.40 -17.20
N GLN A 120 -5.41 4.52 -17.42
CA GLN A 120 -5.65 5.80 -16.74
C GLN A 120 -7.10 6.32 -16.85
N LYS A 121 -7.86 5.95 -17.89
CA LYS A 121 -9.29 6.33 -17.98
C LYS A 121 -10.15 5.61 -16.93
N ASN A 122 -9.76 4.40 -16.54
CA ASN A 122 -10.44 3.59 -15.54
C ASN A 122 -9.99 3.92 -14.09
N LEU A 123 -8.92 4.69 -13.88
CA LEU A 123 -8.50 5.13 -12.53
C LEU A 123 -9.47 6.15 -11.88
N ASN A 124 -10.35 6.76 -12.66
CA ASN A 124 -11.31 7.76 -12.20
C ASN A 124 -12.64 7.11 -11.77
N PRO A 125 -13.00 7.09 -10.47
CA PRO A 125 -14.24 6.46 -10.01
C PRO A 125 -15.50 7.18 -10.53
N THR A 126 -15.48 8.50 -10.68
CA THR A 126 -16.60 9.27 -11.27
C THR A 126 -16.85 8.89 -12.73
N ALA A 127 -15.84 8.39 -13.45
CA ALA A 127 -16.02 7.84 -14.79
C ALA A 127 -16.72 6.46 -14.78
N GLU A 128 -16.36 5.57 -13.83
CA GLU A 128 -17.07 4.30 -13.62
C GLU A 128 -18.51 4.53 -13.17
N MET A 129 -18.74 5.38 -12.17
CA MET A 129 -20.08 5.73 -11.67
C MET A 129 -20.99 6.29 -12.78
N ARG A 130 -20.47 7.16 -13.66
CA ARG A 130 -21.22 7.67 -14.82
C ARG A 130 -21.59 6.56 -15.81
N GLY A 131 -20.74 5.54 -15.95
CA GLY A 131 -21.01 4.36 -16.77
C GLY A 131 -22.01 3.38 -16.16
N LEU A 132 -22.08 3.30 -14.82
CA LEU A 132 -23.00 2.41 -14.09
C LEU A 132 -24.40 3.01 -13.92
N PHE A 133 -24.49 4.32 -13.63
CA PHE A 133 -25.74 5.00 -13.23
C PHE A 133 -26.23 6.07 -14.22
N GLY A 134 -25.48 6.34 -15.29
CA GLY A 134 -25.77 7.42 -16.24
C GLY A 134 -25.31 8.80 -15.74
N SER A 135 -25.57 9.84 -16.52
CA SER A 135 -25.15 11.22 -16.20
C SER A 135 -25.96 11.86 -15.06
N VAL A 136 -27.23 11.50 -14.93
CA VAL A 136 -28.22 12.14 -14.03
C VAL A 136 -27.84 12.03 -12.55
N ALA A 137 -27.04 11.01 -12.17
CA ALA A 137 -26.59 10.81 -10.79
C ALA A 137 -25.38 11.67 -10.37
N LEU A 138 -24.80 12.48 -11.27
CA LEU A 138 -23.51 13.16 -11.07
C LEU A 138 -23.54 14.67 -11.40
N GLU A 139 -24.71 15.25 -11.63
CA GLU A 139 -24.82 16.66 -12.06
C GLU A 139 -24.41 17.64 -10.94
N ASP A 140 -24.59 17.27 -9.67
CA ASP A 140 -24.29 18.10 -8.49
C ASP A 140 -22.79 18.41 -8.28
N GLU A 141 -21.88 17.48 -8.61
CA GLU A 141 -20.43 17.75 -8.52
C GLU A 141 -19.95 18.71 -9.62
N GLN A 142 -20.54 18.61 -10.81
CA GLN A 142 -19.98 19.19 -12.02
C GLN A 142 -20.51 20.61 -12.31
N ALA A 143 -21.67 20.98 -11.75
CA ALA A 143 -22.31 22.29 -11.92
C ALA A 143 -21.60 23.47 -11.22
N ARG A 144 -20.64 23.22 -10.32
CA ARG A 144 -19.97 24.27 -9.50
C ARG A 144 -18.63 24.77 -10.07
N GLY A 145 -18.17 24.23 -11.21
CA GLY A 145 -16.82 24.45 -11.74
C GLY A 145 -16.61 25.74 -12.56
N GLY A 146 -16.47 26.89 -11.87
CA GLY A 146 -16.02 28.14 -12.48
C GLY A 146 -14.69 28.03 -13.27
N ARG A 147 -14.53 28.88 -14.29
CA ARG A 147 -13.48 28.73 -15.32
C ARG A 147 -12.25 29.60 -15.00
N GLU A 148 -11.44 29.15 -14.04
CA GLU A 148 -10.18 29.83 -13.66
C GLU A 148 -8.93 29.01 -14.04
N LEU A 149 -7.88 29.71 -14.47
CA LEU A 149 -6.65 29.10 -15.00
C LEU A 149 -5.86 28.32 -13.94
N GLY A 150 -5.98 28.67 -12.65
CA GLY A 150 -5.38 27.91 -11.55
C GLY A 150 -6.00 26.51 -11.38
N ALA A 151 -7.32 26.39 -11.57
CA ALA A 151 -8.02 25.11 -11.51
C ALA A 151 -7.64 24.17 -12.66
N ALA A 152 -7.11 24.68 -13.78
CA ALA A 152 -6.61 23.84 -14.87
C ALA A 152 -5.34 23.06 -14.46
N ALA A 153 -4.46 23.66 -13.64
CA ALA A 153 -3.27 22.99 -13.11
C ALA A 153 -3.62 21.85 -12.12
N GLN A 154 -4.71 22.00 -11.35
CA GLN A 154 -5.23 20.94 -10.49
C GLN A 154 -5.86 19.77 -11.30
N ARG A 155 -6.29 19.99 -12.55
CA ARG A 155 -6.92 18.97 -13.43
C ARG A 155 -5.93 18.23 -14.35
N ALA A 156 -4.63 18.42 -14.15
CA ALA A 156 -3.57 17.80 -14.94
C ALA A 156 -2.78 16.79 -14.08
N ASN A 157 -3.47 15.87 -13.41
CA ASN A 157 -2.87 14.86 -12.56
C ASN A 157 -3.06 13.44 -13.14
N PRO A 158 -2.01 12.60 -13.18
CA PRO A 158 -2.09 11.27 -13.78
C PRO A 158 -2.74 10.18 -12.91
N LEU A 159 -2.91 10.43 -11.60
CA LEU A 159 -3.45 9.47 -10.62
C LEU A 159 -4.90 9.80 -10.24
N VAL A 160 -5.11 10.96 -9.62
CA VAL A 160 -6.42 11.45 -9.13
C VAL A 160 -6.57 12.91 -9.51
N GLN A 161 -7.73 13.31 -10.02
CA GLN A 161 -7.97 14.70 -10.43
C GLN A 161 -8.15 15.62 -9.23
N GLY A 162 -7.53 16.80 -9.27
CA GLY A 162 -7.68 17.82 -8.22
C GLY A 162 -9.08 18.42 -8.20
N LYS A 163 -9.67 18.50 -6.99
CA LYS A 163 -10.98 19.11 -6.76
C LYS A 163 -10.88 20.63 -6.54
N PRO A 164 -11.91 21.42 -6.88
CA PRO A 164 -11.87 22.88 -6.80
C PRO A 164 -11.91 23.44 -5.38
N ASP A 165 -12.34 22.65 -4.40
CA ASP A 165 -12.39 22.97 -2.96
C ASP A 165 -11.06 22.68 -2.23
N TRP A 166 -10.10 22.01 -2.87
CA TRP A 166 -8.82 21.69 -2.25
C TRP A 166 -7.87 22.91 -2.22
N PRO A 167 -7.09 23.09 -1.12
CA PRO A 167 -6.19 24.23 -0.96
C PRO A 167 -5.19 24.43 -2.10
N LEU A 168 -5.01 25.66 -2.55
CA LEU A 168 -4.01 26.05 -3.56
C LEU A 168 -2.61 26.18 -2.94
N ALA A 169 -2.01 25.06 -2.56
CA ALA A 169 -0.67 24.98 -1.95
C ALA A 169 0.35 24.21 -2.84
N PRO A 170 1.67 24.45 -2.65
CA PRO A 170 2.73 23.64 -3.30
C PRO A 170 2.68 22.17 -2.86
N SER A 171 3.49 21.30 -3.48
CA SER A 171 3.58 19.86 -3.17
C SER A 171 4.24 19.54 -1.81
N GLY A 172 4.37 20.52 -0.90
CA GLY A 172 4.95 20.33 0.43
C GLY A 172 6.42 19.91 0.48
N GLY A 173 7.12 19.81 -0.66
CA GLY A 173 8.49 19.31 -0.74
C GLY A 173 8.61 17.81 -1.09
N LEU A 174 7.51 17.16 -1.47
CA LEU A 174 7.50 15.82 -2.03
C LEU A 174 7.95 15.85 -3.51
N SER A 175 8.81 14.89 -3.90
CA SER A 175 9.21 14.64 -5.29
C SER A 175 9.49 13.15 -5.52
N MET A 176 9.66 12.76 -6.79
CA MET A 176 10.05 11.41 -7.21
C MET A 176 11.25 11.49 -8.15
N GLU A 177 12.27 10.69 -7.87
CA GLU A 177 13.45 10.51 -8.71
C GLU A 177 13.36 9.23 -9.54
N TYR A 178 13.97 9.24 -10.72
CA TYR A 178 14.24 8.03 -11.49
C TYR A 178 15.58 7.46 -11.06
N VAL A 179 15.59 6.21 -10.59
CA VAL A 179 16.81 5.50 -10.23
C VAL A 179 17.39 4.92 -11.51
N ALA A 180 18.50 5.50 -11.97
CA ALA A 180 19.23 4.97 -13.11
C ALA A 180 19.80 3.59 -12.77
N ASP A 181 19.27 2.56 -13.42
CA ASP A 181 19.74 1.20 -13.22
C ASP A 181 21.05 0.97 -13.97
N ASN A 182 22.09 0.51 -13.27
CA ASN A 182 23.37 0.17 -13.89
C ASN A 182 23.35 -1.24 -14.52
N SER A 183 22.29 -2.03 -14.30
CA SER A 183 22.08 -3.30 -14.98
C SER A 183 21.58 -3.07 -16.42
N SER A 184 22.48 -3.25 -17.40
CA SER A 184 22.30 -2.87 -18.81
C SER A 184 21.38 -3.81 -19.60
N GLY A 185 20.14 -4.03 -19.16
CA GLY A 185 19.16 -4.88 -19.85
C GLY A 185 17.73 -4.86 -19.30
N ALA A 186 17.47 -4.33 -18.11
CA ALA A 186 16.11 -4.32 -17.55
C ALA A 186 15.18 -3.32 -18.28
N ARG A 187 14.02 -3.80 -18.77
CA ARG A 187 12.92 -2.97 -19.29
C ARG A 187 12.20 -2.19 -18.17
N ASP A 188 12.34 -2.69 -16.94
CA ASP A 188 11.80 -2.10 -15.71
C ASP A 188 12.40 -0.72 -15.41
N LYS A 189 11.58 0.16 -14.85
CA LYS A 189 11.97 1.54 -14.48
C LYS A 189 11.80 1.73 -12.99
N HIS A 190 12.92 1.85 -12.30
CA HIS A 190 12.99 2.04 -10.85
C HIS A 190 12.82 3.53 -10.48
N TYR A 191 12.01 3.79 -9.45
CA TYR A 191 11.74 5.13 -8.93
C TYR A 191 11.75 5.13 -7.40
N ASN A 192 12.17 6.25 -6.80
CA ASN A 192 12.07 6.49 -5.36
C ASN A 192 11.36 7.80 -5.06
N ILE A 193 10.73 7.86 -3.90
CA ILE A 193 10.13 9.05 -3.33
C ILE A 193 11.18 9.78 -2.50
N VAL A 194 11.31 11.08 -2.76
CA VAL A 194 12.31 11.97 -2.17
C VAL A 194 11.60 13.06 -1.38
N HIS A 195 12.07 13.30 -0.16
CA HIS A 195 11.57 14.32 0.74
C HIS A 195 12.58 15.47 0.78
N SER A 196 12.18 16.69 0.41
CA SER A 196 13.01 17.88 0.61
C SER A 196 13.18 18.20 2.10
N ALA A 197 14.13 19.08 2.45
CA ALA A 197 14.31 19.54 3.83
C ALA A 197 13.00 20.05 4.45
N ALA A 198 12.22 20.86 3.73
CA ALA A 198 10.93 21.35 4.22
C ALA A 198 9.88 20.25 4.44
N TYR A 199 9.92 19.15 3.66
CA TYR A 199 9.08 17.99 3.91
C TYR A 199 9.55 17.23 5.15
N GLN A 200 10.87 17.06 5.32
CA GLN A 200 11.47 16.42 6.50
C GLN A 200 11.18 17.22 7.79
N ASP A 201 11.25 18.56 7.74
CA ASP A 201 10.84 19.44 8.84
C ASP A 201 9.35 19.21 9.18
N THR A 202 8.48 19.14 8.16
CA THR A 202 7.04 18.86 8.35
C THR A 202 6.80 17.47 8.94
N GLN A 203 7.58 16.47 8.52
CA GLN A 203 7.55 15.10 9.04
C GLN A 203 7.97 15.07 10.52
N ALA A 204 8.98 15.84 10.93
CA ALA A 204 9.40 15.95 12.32
C ALA A 204 8.30 16.58 13.20
N HIS A 205 7.63 17.64 12.71
CA HIS A 205 6.46 18.21 13.38
C HIS A 205 5.31 17.20 13.48
N PHE A 206 5.05 16.41 12.43
CA PHE A 206 4.06 15.33 12.46
C PHE A 206 4.37 14.30 13.53
N SER A 207 5.61 13.81 13.62
CA SER A 207 6.02 12.85 14.66
C SER A 207 5.76 13.40 16.07
N ALA A 208 6.19 14.63 16.35
CA ALA A 208 5.96 15.27 17.66
C ALA A 208 4.46 15.52 17.97
N VAL A 209 3.63 15.72 16.94
CA VAL A 209 2.17 15.82 17.09
C VAL A 209 1.55 14.44 17.38
N VAL A 210 1.96 13.38 16.68
CA VAL A 210 1.50 12.01 16.95
C VAL A 210 1.91 11.55 18.35
N GLU A 211 3.14 11.86 18.78
CA GLU A 211 3.62 11.59 20.15
C GLU A 211 2.78 12.29 21.23
N SER A 212 2.21 13.46 20.93
CA SER A 212 1.33 14.17 21.87
C SER A 212 -0.07 13.55 22.03
N MET A 213 -0.41 12.54 21.22
CA MET A 213 -1.68 11.79 21.23
C MET A 213 -2.97 12.66 21.13
N ASP A 214 -2.86 13.91 20.68
CA ASP A 214 -3.99 14.83 20.53
C ASP A 214 -4.43 14.97 19.05
N PRO A 215 -5.65 14.54 18.70
CA PRO A 215 -6.21 14.73 17.37
C PRO A 215 -6.35 16.20 16.94
N GLN A 216 -6.51 17.15 17.87
CA GLN A 216 -6.65 18.58 17.54
C GLN A 216 -5.35 19.17 17.02
N ARG A 217 -4.21 18.87 17.67
CA ARG A 217 -2.86 19.21 17.16
C ARG A 217 -2.62 18.66 15.74
N LEU A 218 -3.14 17.46 15.42
CA LEU A 218 -3.05 16.86 14.09
C LEU A 218 -3.94 17.57 13.04
N ILE A 219 -5.15 17.98 13.41
CA ILE A 219 -6.02 18.80 12.54
C ILE A 219 -5.37 20.17 12.29
N GLY A 220 -4.76 20.78 13.31
CA GLY A 220 -3.97 22.01 13.16
C GLY A 220 -2.81 21.85 12.17
N LEU A 221 -2.07 20.74 12.23
CA LEU A 221 -1.01 20.45 11.25
C LEU A 221 -1.57 20.27 9.83
N LEU A 222 -2.76 19.68 9.67
CA LEU A 222 -3.41 19.53 8.36
C LEU A 222 -3.78 20.86 7.69
N THR A 223 -4.13 21.91 8.46
CA THR A 223 -4.41 23.23 7.88
C THR A 223 -3.15 23.92 7.35
N LEU A 224 -2.01 23.70 8.00
CA LEU A 224 -0.71 24.29 7.66
C LEU A 224 0.01 23.51 6.54
N ALA A 225 -0.10 22.18 6.55
CA ALA A 225 0.53 21.28 5.60
C ALA A 225 -0.51 20.39 4.87
N PRO A 226 -1.42 20.98 4.06
CA PRO A 226 -2.59 20.28 3.50
C PRO A 226 -2.29 19.17 2.48
N TYR A 227 -1.02 18.99 2.11
CA TYR A 227 -0.53 17.97 1.17
C TYR A 227 0.55 17.05 1.76
N HIS A 228 0.81 17.12 3.07
CA HIS A 228 1.73 16.21 3.77
C HIS A 228 1.11 14.81 3.92
N ILE A 229 1.76 13.78 3.38
CA ILE A 229 1.14 12.46 3.21
C ILE A 229 0.83 11.81 4.56
N ALA A 230 1.79 11.75 5.48
CA ALA A 230 1.58 11.11 6.79
C ALA A 230 0.42 11.75 7.57
N THR A 231 0.28 13.08 7.51
CA THR A 231 -0.85 13.80 8.12
C THR A 231 -2.18 13.42 7.46
N LEU A 232 -2.24 13.40 6.12
CA LEU A 232 -3.44 13.00 5.38
C LEU A 232 -3.86 11.56 5.67
N LEU A 233 -2.89 10.64 5.76
CA LEU A 233 -3.13 9.23 6.10
C LEU A 233 -3.61 9.05 7.54
N GLN A 234 -3.03 9.77 8.51
CA GLN A 234 -3.43 9.65 9.91
C GLN A 234 -4.80 10.31 10.18
N VAL A 235 -5.09 11.46 9.57
CA VAL A 235 -6.42 12.08 9.71
C VAL A 235 -7.49 11.27 8.97
N SER A 236 -7.20 10.70 7.79
CA SER A 236 -8.18 9.84 7.08
C SER A 236 -8.54 8.59 7.90
N GLU A 237 -7.59 8.05 8.65
CA GLU A 237 -7.80 6.93 9.58
C GLU A 237 -8.74 7.32 10.74
N ILE A 238 -8.53 8.49 11.34
CA ILE A 238 -9.42 9.03 12.39
C ILE A 238 -10.84 9.25 11.84
N CYS A 239 -10.98 9.84 10.64
CA CYS A 239 -12.28 10.00 9.98
C CYS A 239 -12.96 8.65 9.69
N LYS A 240 -12.20 7.64 9.26
CA LYS A 240 -12.70 6.27 9.02
C LYS A 240 -13.29 5.67 10.30
N HIS A 241 -12.59 5.79 11.44
CA HIS A 241 -13.08 5.29 12.73
C HIS A 241 -14.28 6.07 13.28
N GLN A 242 -14.42 7.35 12.94
CA GLN A 242 -15.59 8.16 13.27
C GLN A 242 -16.82 7.88 12.37
N GLY A 243 -16.67 7.05 11.34
CA GLY A 243 -17.72 6.73 10.37
C GLY A 243 -17.85 7.72 9.21
N ASP A 244 -17.01 8.76 9.16
CA ASP A 244 -16.95 9.68 8.02
C ASP A 244 -16.05 9.12 6.91
N HIS A 245 -16.58 8.12 6.21
CA HIS A 245 -15.92 7.46 5.09
C HIS A 245 -15.80 8.37 3.85
N ALA A 246 -16.56 9.46 3.78
CA ALA A 246 -16.52 10.43 2.69
C ALA A 246 -15.31 11.36 2.84
N LEU A 247 -15.14 11.98 4.02
CA LEU A 247 -13.96 12.79 4.32
C LEU A 247 -12.68 11.95 4.34
N ALA A 248 -12.72 10.73 4.89
CA ALA A 248 -11.60 9.79 4.78
C ALA A 248 -11.22 9.50 3.32
N GLY A 249 -12.21 9.34 2.44
CA GLY A 249 -12.01 9.17 1.00
C GLY A 249 -11.39 10.39 0.33
N ASP A 250 -11.85 11.60 0.67
CA ASP A 250 -11.28 12.84 0.12
C ASP A 250 -9.81 13.05 0.52
N LEU A 251 -9.46 12.76 1.78
CA LEU A 251 -8.09 12.87 2.27
C LEU A 251 -7.14 11.88 1.58
N LEU A 252 -7.62 10.66 1.28
CA LEU A 252 -6.88 9.67 0.48
C LEU A 252 -6.71 10.11 -0.98
N GLU A 253 -7.77 10.64 -1.60
CA GLU A 253 -7.71 11.24 -2.93
C GLU A 253 -6.72 12.41 -3.01
N ARG A 254 -6.67 13.23 -1.95
CA ARG A 254 -5.73 14.36 -1.81
C ARG A 254 -4.27 13.90 -1.65
N ALA A 255 -4.04 12.79 -0.94
CA ALA A 255 -2.72 12.17 -0.83
C ALA A 255 -2.24 11.62 -2.19
N LEU A 256 -3.10 10.90 -2.90
CA LEU A 256 -2.82 10.41 -4.26
C LEU A 256 -2.60 11.54 -5.27
N PHE A 257 -3.34 12.65 -5.12
CA PHE A 257 -3.10 13.86 -5.91
C PHE A 257 -1.74 14.49 -5.59
N SER A 258 -1.34 14.55 -4.32
CA SER A 258 -0.01 15.03 -3.91
C SER A 258 1.12 14.18 -4.52
N PHE A 259 1.01 12.84 -4.47
CA PHE A 259 1.91 11.94 -5.20
C PHE A 259 1.89 12.21 -6.70
N GLY A 260 0.70 12.31 -7.31
CA GLY A 260 0.53 12.55 -8.74
C GLY A 260 1.17 13.83 -9.28
N ARG A 261 1.26 14.88 -8.45
CA ARG A 261 2.02 16.12 -8.75
C ARG A 261 3.53 15.96 -8.64
N SER A 262 3.97 14.98 -7.87
CA SER A 262 5.36 14.75 -7.48
C SER A 262 6.06 13.68 -8.33
N LEU A 263 5.30 12.95 -9.18
CA LEU A 263 5.82 11.89 -10.03
C LEU A 263 6.90 12.36 -11.02
N HIS A 264 7.87 11.50 -11.28
CA HIS A 264 8.83 11.70 -12.35
C HIS A 264 8.13 11.67 -13.72
N SER A 265 8.59 12.49 -14.68
CA SER A 265 7.94 12.67 -15.99
C SER A 265 7.76 11.37 -16.80
N SER A 266 8.66 10.39 -16.62
CA SER A 266 8.57 9.07 -17.28
C SER A 266 7.65 8.08 -16.57
N PHE A 267 7.28 8.31 -15.29
CA PHE A 267 6.49 7.36 -14.49
C PHE A 267 5.09 7.11 -15.09
N PRO A 268 4.29 8.11 -15.51
CA PRO A 268 2.97 7.84 -16.08
C PRO A 268 3.00 7.01 -17.36
N LEU A 269 4.12 7.02 -18.10
CA LEU A 269 4.31 6.14 -19.26
C LEU A 269 4.70 4.73 -18.82
N ALA A 270 5.65 4.58 -17.89
CA ALA A 270 6.04 3.28 -17.32
C ALA A 270 4.83 2.55 -16.70
N MET A 271 4.00 3.29 -15.96
CA MET A 271 2.77 2.83 -15.31
C MET A 271 1.74 2.22 -16.29
N ARG A 272 1.59 2.83 -17.46
CA ARG A 272 0.67 2.35 -18.51
C ARG A 272 1.12 1.03 -19.14
N HIS A 273 2.41 0.70 -19.06
CA HIS A 273 3.03 -0.51 -19.59
C HIS A 273 3.41 -1.53 -18.50
N GLY A 274 3.02 -1.29 -17.24
CA GLY A 274 3.35 -2.21 -16.13
C GLY A 274 4.84 -2.27 -15.77
N LEU A 275 5.62 -1.26 -16.15
CA LEU A 275 7.08 -1.21 -16.00
C LEU A 275 7.55 -0.35 -14.82
N ALA A 276 6.65 0.31 -14.09
CA ALA A 276 7.02 1.17 -12.98
C ALA A 276 7.31 0.34 -11.73
N ARG A 277 8.54 0.40 -11.22
CA ARG A 277 8.98 -0.27 -9.98
C ARG A 277 9.30 0.77 -8.92
N VAL A 278 8.89 0.52 -7.67
CA VAL A 278 9.16 1.38 -6.51
C VAL A 278 9.54 0.48 -5.34
N SER A 279 10.77 0.59 -4.82
CA SER A 279 11.24 -0.37 -3.81
C SER A 279 10.53 -0.19 -2.47
N PHE A 280 9.80 -1.21 -2.01
CA PHE A 280 9.16 -1.21 -0.68
C PHE A 280 10.17 -1.22 0.49
N GLY A 281 11.42 -1.57 0.21
CA GLY A 281 12.51 -1.55 1.20
C GLY A 281 12.74 -0.17 1.81
N GLN A 282 12.55 0.92 1.06
CA GLN A 282 12.72 2.28 1.56
C GLN A 282 11.46 2.78 2.30
N PRO A 283 11.57 3.29 3.55
CA PRO A 283 10.42 3.80 4.31
C PRO A 283 9.59 4.86 3.56
N ARG A 284 10.26 5.81 2.90
CA ARG A 284 9.61 6.88 2.10
C ARG A 284 8.69 6.37 1.00
N ASN A 285 9.00 5.20 0.43
CA ASN A 285 8.20 4.60 -0.62
C ASN A 285 6.91 3.95 -0.08
N ARG A 286 6.87 3.54 1.19
CA ARG A 286 5.76 2.77 1.78
C ARG A 286 4.48 3.57 1.93
N GLU A 287 4.59 4.88 2.12
CA GLU A 287 3.44 5.78 2.18
C GLU A 287 2.60 5.72 0.90
N LEU A 288 3.23 5.58 -0.28
CA LEU A 288 2.53 5.40 -1.55
C LEU A 288 1.73 4.11 -1.57
N TYR A 289 2.36 2.98 -1.19
CA TYR A 289 1.68 1.69 -1.13
C TYR A 289 0.49 1.70 -0.15
N LEU A 290 0.68 2.24 1.06
CA LEU A 290 -0.36 2.37 2.07
C LEU A 290 -1.52 3.25 1.59
N THR A 291 -1.20 4.37 0.94
CA THR A 291 -2.21 5.28 0.38
C THR A 291 -3.05 4.57 -0.69
N VAL A 292 -2.40 3.87 -1.63
CA VAL A 292 -3.10 3.13 -2.68
C VAL A 292 -3.97 2.03 -2.11
N TRP A 293 -3.46 1.23 -1.16
CA TRP A 293 -4.23 0.14 -0.54
C TRP A 293 -5.46 0.66 0.22
N ARG A 294 -5.31 1.73 1.03
CA ARG A 294 -6.44 2.36 1.74
C ARG A 294 -7.46 2.92 0.77
N TYR A 295 -7.01 3.55 -0.31
CA TYR A 295 -7.90 4.07 -1.34
C TYR A 295 -8.65 2.95 -2.09
N MET A 296 -8.00 1.81 -2.38
CA MET A 296 -8.67 0.62 -2.92
C MET A 296 -9.82 0.17 -2.01
N ARG A 297 -9.63 0.11 -0.69
CA ARG A 297 -10.73 -0.21 0.25
C ARG A 297 -11.83 0.86 0.28
N ASN A 298 -11.49 2.13 0.09
CA ASN A 298 -12.52 3.18 -0.07
C ASN A 298 -13.34 3.00 -1.36
N LEU A 299 -12.69 2.61 -2.48
CA LEU A 299 -13.35 2.29 -3.75
C LEU A 299 -14.25 1.04 -3.68
N GLU A 300 -13.85 0.00 -2.94
CA GLU A 300 -14.70 -1.17 -2.66
C GLU A 300 -16.02 -0.76 -1.98
N MET A 301 -15.98 0.16 -1.00
CA MET A 301 -17.18 0.69 -0.33
C MET A 301 -18.08 1.50 -1.26
N ARG A 302 -17.51 2.19 -2.26
CA ARG A 302 -18.28 2.93 -3.29
C ARG A 302 -18.85 2.02 -4.39
N GLY A 303 -18.45 0.75 -4.43
CA GLY A 303 -18.83 -0.19 -5.50
C GLY A 303 -18.16 0.05 -6.85
N THR A 304 -17.11 0.88 -6.91
CA THR A 304 -16.33 1.14 -8.13
C THR A 304 -15.24 0.08 -8.29
N TRP A 305 -15.68 -1.16 -8.53
CA TRP A 305 -14.84 -2.35 -8.54
C TRP A 305 -13.85 -2.38 -9.71
N LYS A 306 -14.21 -1.80 -10.87
CA LYS A 306 -13.31 -1.76 -12.02
C LYS A 306 -12.18 -0.76 -11.80
N THR A 307 -12.48 0.40 -11.23
CA THR A 307 -11.45 1.35 -10.78
C THR A 307 -10.58 0.70 -9.71
N ALA A 308 -11.15 0.04 -8.70
CA ALA A 308 -10.38 -0.68 -7.67
C ALA A 308 -9.44 -1.75 -8.26
N PHE A 309 -9.86 -2.49 -9.28
CA PHE A 309 -9.01 -3.46 -9.99
C PHE A 309 -7.83 -2.81 -10.74
N GLU A 310 -8.02 -1.62 -11.33
CA GLU A 310 -6.91 -0.89 -11.98
C GLU A 310 -5.92 -0.31 -10.96
N TRP A 311 -6.40 0.11 -9.79
CA TRP A 311 -5.54 0.44 -8.65
C TRP A 311 -4.83 -0.79 -8.06
N ALA A 312 -5.44 -1.97 -8.08
CA ALA A 312 -4.80 -3.23 -7.70
C ALA A 312 -3.62 -3.57 -8.64
N LYS A 313 -3.81 -3.46 -9.96
CA LYS A 313 -2.71 -3.60 -10.93
C LYS A 313 -1.62 -2.55 -10.73
N LEU A 314 -1.98 -1.30 -10.39
CA LEU A 314 -1.01 -0.26 -10.08
C LEU A 314 -0.17 -0.64 -8.85
N LEU A 315 -0.80 -1.09 -7.77
CA LEU A 315 -0.09 -1.47 -6.55
C LEU A 315 0.80 -2.69 -6.76
N LEU A 316 0.30 -3.70 -7.47
CA LEU A 316 1.04 -4.92 -7.77
C LEU A 316 2.24 -4.68 -8.72
N GLN A 317 2.13 -3.78 -9.71
CA GLN A 317 3.28 -3.52 -10.59
C GLN A 317 4.45 -2.83 -9.88
N LEU A 318 4.24 -2.15 -8.74
CA LEU A 318 5.35 -1.48 -8.03
C LEU A 318 6.40 -2.48 -7.52
N ASP A 319 5.94 -3.65 -7.07
CA ASP A 319 6.75 -4.83 -6.73
C ASP A 319 5.95 -6.12 -7.01
N PRO A 320 6.00 -6.64 -8.25
CA PRO A 320 5.18 -7.78 -8.66
C PRO A 320 5.72 -9.13 -8.16
N ARG A 321 6.90 -9.16 -7.51
CA ARG A 321 7.52 -10.37 -6.98
C ARG A 321 7.31 -10.52 -5.49
N SER A 322 7.44 -9.44 -4.72
CA SER A 322 7.21 -9.49 -3.27
C SER A 322 5.75 -9.31 -2.88
N ASP A 323 4.94 -8.61 -3.69
CA ASP A 323 3.58 -8.15 -3.35
C ASP A 323 3.43 -7.74 -1.87
N PRO A 324 4.11 -6.66 -1.42
CA PRO A 324 4.22 -6.33 0.01
C PRO A 324 2.89 -6.16 0.74
N TYR A 325 1.80 -5.89 0.03
CA TYR A 325 0.48 -5.64 0.59
C TYR A 325 -0.55 -6.74 0.29
N GLY A 326 -0.09 -7.89 -0.23
CA GLY A 326 -0.94 -9.05 -0.51
C GLY A 326 -2.08 -8.73 -1.47
N VAL A 327 -1.85 -7.91 -2.48
CA VAL A 327 -2.85 -7.56 -3.51
C VAL A 327 -3.37 -8.81 -4.21
N THR A 328 -2.52 -9.82 -4.39
CA THR A 328 -2.84 -11.16 -4.89
C THR A 328 -3.94 -11.88 -4.09
N LEU A 329 -4.12 -11.57 -2.80
CA LEU A 329 -5.21 -12.08 -1.95
C LEU A 329 -6.59 -11.44 -2.22
N MET A 330 -6.66 -10.43 -3.10
CA MET A 330 -7.91 -9.70 -3.40
C MET A 330 -8.14 -9.38 -4.89
N ILE A 331 -7.11 -9.44 -5.72
CA ILE A 331 -7.17 -9.03 -7.13
C ILE A 331 -8.22 -9.82 -7.94
N ASP A 332 -8.43 -11.09 -7.59
CA ASP A 332 -9.44 -11.97 -8.17
C ASP A 332 -10.86 -11.48 -7.89
N GLN A 333 -11.16 -11.14 -6.63
CA GLN A 333 -12.45 -10.57 -6.22
C GLN A 333 -12.72 -9.24 -6.95
N LEU A 334 -11.72 -8.36 -7.03
CA LEU A 334 -11.84 -7.06 -7.70
C LEU A 334 -12.11 -7.23 -9.20
N ALA A 335 -11.39 -8.14 -9.87
CA ALA A 335 -11.60 -8.43 -11.29
C ALA A 335 -12.98 -9.02 -11.57
N LEU A 336 -13.43 -9.98 -10.75
CA LEU A 336 -14.74 -10.60 -10.90
C LEU A 336 -15.89 -9.62 -10.60
N ALA A 337 -15.78 -8.79 -9.55
CA ALA A 337 -16.79 -7.78 -9.23
C ALA A 337 -16.82 -6.67 -10.30
N GLY A 338 -15.65 -6.19 -10.74
CA GLY A 338 -15.46 -5.15 -11.77
C GLY A 338 -15.65 -5.61 -13.21
N ARG A 339 -16.23 -6.79 -13.44
CA ARG A 339 -16.49 -7.39 -14.76
C ARG A 339 -15.28 -7.35 -15.71
N SER A 340 -14.11 -7.66 -15.16
CA SER A 340 -12.81 -7.68 -15.86
C SER A 340 -12.19 -9.08 -15.86
N GLN A 341 -13.04 -10.13 -15.92
CA GLN A 341 -12.66 -11.54 -15.80
C GLN A 341 -11.63 -11.95 -16.86
N ARG A 342 -11.82 -11.54 -18.12
CA ARG A 342 -10.84 -11.76 -19.20
C ARG A 342 -9.43 -11.27 -18.85
N GLN A 343 -9.27 -10.17 -18.11
CA GLN A 343 -7.95 -9.68 -17.67
C GLN A 343 -7.37 -10.54 -16.53
N LEU A 344 -8.20 -11.05 -15.62
CA LEU A 344 -7.77 -12.02 -14.60
C LEU A 344 -7.28 -13.33 -15.26
N LEU A 345 -8.00 -13.84 -16.25
CA LEU A 345 -7.60 -15.03 -17.01
C LEU A 345 -6.26 -14.83 -17.75
N GLN A 346 -6.03 -13.64 -18.31
CA GLN A 346 -4.76 -13.31 -18.95
C GLN A 346 -3.62 -13.21 -17.93
N LEU A 347 -3.82 -12.53 -16.80
CA LEU A 347 -2.80 -12.43 -15.75
C LEU A 347 -2.44 -13.79 -15.14
N ALA A 348 -3.42 -14.69 -14.98
CA ALA A 348 -3.22 -16.03 -14.43
C ALA A 348 -2.81 -17.09 -15.48
N ALA A 349 -2.56 -16.70 -16.73
CA ALA A 349 -2.08 -17.62 -17.75
C ALA A 349 -0.63 -18.06 -17.52
N ASP A 350 -0.24 -19.20 -18.08
CA ASP A 350 1.08 -19.81 -17.84
C ASP A 350 2.26 -18.97 -18.34
N HIS A 351 2.07 -18.13 -19.36
CA HIS A 351 3.05 -17.16 -19.87
C HIS A 351 3.10 -15.84 -19.09
N ALA A 352 2.33 -15.74 -17.99
CA ALA A 352 2.19 -14.55 -17.18
C ALA A 352 2.43 -14.89 -15.70
N TYR A 353 1.55 -14.48 -14.79
CA TYR A 353 1.67 -14.76 -13.36
C TYR A 353 1.09 -16.13 -12.96
N GLY A 354 0.58 -16.92 -13.91
CA GLY A 354 0.04 -18.26 -13.67
C GLY A 354 0.95 -19.14 -12.79
N PRO A 355 2.24 -19.34 -13.13
CA PRO A 355 3.16 -20.15 -12.33
C PRO A 355 3.30 -19.64 -10.89
N ALA A 356 3.40 -18.32 -10.72
CA ALA A 356 3.48 -17.67 -9.41
C ALA A 356 2.16 -17.79 -8.62
N TRP A 357 1.00 -17.85 -9.28
CA TRP A 357 -0.33 -17.84 -8.65
C TRP A 357 -0.98 -19.22 -8.48
N ARG A 358 -0.33 -20.32 -8.92
CA ARG A 358 -0.82 -21.70 -8.75
C ARG A 358 -1.09 -22.09 -7.28
N HIS A 359 -0.27 -21.58 -6.36
CA HIS A 359 -0.36 -21.88 -4.93
C HIS A 359 -1.46 -21.10 -4.18
N LEU A 360 -2.06 -20.08 -4.81
CA LEU A 360 -3.00 -19.16 -4.18
C LEU A 360 -4.45 -19.68 -4.26
N PRO A 361 -5.09 -20.11 -3.15
CA PRO A 361 -6.39 -20.77 -3.21
C PRO A 361 -7.49 -19.86 -3.76
N ASN A 362 -7.49 -18.57 -3.39
CA ASN A 362 -8.46 -17.59 -3.85
C ASN A 362 -8.46 -17.48 -5.38
N ILE A 363 -7.28 -17.32 -5.99
CA ILE A 363 -7.14 -17.19 -7.44
C ILE A 363 -7.62 -18.46 -8.12
N GLN A 364 -7.10 -19.65 -7.73
CA GLN A 364 -7.45 -20.91 -8.39
C GLN A 364 -8.95 -21.21 -8.37
N ILE A 365 -9.64 -20.87 -7.27
CA ILE A 365 -11.09 -21.00 -7.14
C ILE A 365 -11.83 -19.95 -7.99
N SER A 366 -11.40 -18.69 -7.94
CA SER A 366 -12.02 -17.59 -8.68
C SER A 366 -11.83 -17.68 -10.20
N LEU A 367 -10.80 -18.37 -10.70
CA LEU A 367 -10.62 -18.64 -12.13
C LEU A 367 -11.77 -19.48 -12.71
N ALA A 368 -12.34 -20.43 -11.96
CA ALA A 368 -13.52 -21.17 -12.39
C ALA A 368 -14.73 -20.25 -12.63
N LEU A 369 -14.95 -19.26 -11.76
CA LEU A 369 -15.97 -18.23 -11.95
C LEU A 369 -15.65 -17.29 -13.11
N ALA A 370 -14.38 -17.02 -13.38
CA ALA A 370 -13.96 -16.22 -14.53
C ALA A 370 -14.31 -16.93 -15.85
N HIS A 371 -13.90 -18.19 -16.02
CA HIS A 371 -14.25 -19.02 -17.18
C HIS A 371 -15.77 -19.17 -17.35
N LEU A 372 -16.53 -19.41 -16.26
CA LEU A 372 -17.99 -19.51 -16.30
C LEU A 372 -18.64 -18.26 -16.92
N ARG A 373 -18.14 -17.06 -16.55
CA ARG A 373 -18.70 -15.79 -17.04
C ARG A 373 -18.22 -15.42 -18.45
N GLU A 374 -17.05 -15.90 -18.87
CA GLU A 374 -16.59 -15.86 -20.27
C GLU A 374 -17.25 -16.96 -21.15
N LYS A 375 -18.22 -17.71 -20.60
CA LYS A 375 -18.97 -18.81 -21.26
C LYS A 375 -18.13 -20.03 -21.63
N GLN A 376 -16.93 -20.14 -21.06
CA GLN A 376 -16.01 -21.28 -21.19
C GLN A 376 -16.40 -22.38 -20.19
N GLY A 377 -17.54 -23.02 -20.47
CA GLY A 377 -18.18 -23.93 -19.52
C GLY A 377 -17.42 -25.22 -19.25
N ARG A 378 -16.52 -25.65 -20.14
CA ARG A 378 -15.72 -26.86 -19.95
C ARG A 378 -14.55 -26.57 -19.01
N GLU A 379 -13.81 -25.54 -19.35
CA GLU A 379 -12.66 -24.99 -18.64
C GLU A 379 -13.06 -24.59 -17.21
N ALA A 380 -14.24 -23.98 -17.04
CA ALA A 380 -14.79 -23.67 -15.72
C ALA A 380 -14.97 -24.89 -14.82
N ARG A 381 -15.41 -26.04 -15.38
CA ARG A 381 -15.61 -27.29 -14.62
C ARG A 381 -14.28 -27.97 -14.31
N GLU A 382 -13.39 -28.06 -15.30
CA GLU A 382 -12.06 -28.64 -15.15
C GLU A 382 -11.24 -27.86 -14.10
N GLN A 383 -11.22 -26.52 -14.17
CA GLN A 383 -10.57 -25.65 -13.19
C GLN A 383 -11.21 -25.75 -11.80
N LEU A 384 -12.53 -25.85 -11.69
CA LEU A 384 -13.20 -26.02 -10.39
C LEU A 384 -12.87 -27.37 -9.76
N ALA A 385 -12.82 -28.45 -10.56
CA ALA A 385 -12.44 -29.78 -10.07
C ALA A 385 -10.99 -29.81 -9.56
N ILE A 386 -10.06 -29.14 -10.27
CA ILE A 386 -8.68 -28.93 -9.82
C ILE A 386 -8.65 -28.19 -8.47
N ALA A 387 -9.34 -27.05 -8.38
CA ALA A 387 -9.37 -26.23 -7.16
C ALA A 387 -10.03 -26.96 -5.98
N MET A 388 -11.08 -27.74 -6.21
CA MET A 388 -11.74 -28.58 -5.18
C MET A 388 -10.88 -29.77 -4.74
N HIS A 389 -9.98 -30.27 -5.60
CA HIS A 389 -9.03 -31.31 -5.23
C HIS A 389 -7.89 -30.78 -4.35
N HIS A 390 -7.28 -29.65 -4.73
CA HIS A 390 -6.18 -29.02 -4.00
C HIS A 390 -6.63 -28.32 -2.70
N TYR A 391 -7.79 -27.63 -2.75
CA TYR A 391 -8.27 -26.77 -1.68
C TYR A 391 -9.69 -27.16 -1.21
N PRO A 392 -9.93 -28.43 -0.82
CA PRO A 392 -11.27 -28.90 -0.47
C PRO A 392 -11.86 -28.11 0.70
N TYR A 393 -11.06 -27.69 1.67
CA TYR A 393 -11.54 -26.96 2.85
C TYR A 393 -12.16 -25.59 2.54
N THR A 394 -11.84 -24.95 1.41
CA THR A 394 -12.32 -23.60 1.08
C THR A 394 -13.76 -23.60 0.56
N LEU A 395 -14.19 -24.66 -0.13
CA LEU A 395 -15.52 -24.77 -0.75
C LEU A 395 -16.27 -26.08 -0.45
N TRP A 396 -15.60 -27.18 -0.12
CA TRP A 396 -16.20 -28.52 -0.18
C TRP A 396 -15.68 -29.58 0.82
N GLY A 397 -16.55 -29.99 1.73
CA GLY A 397 -16.57 -31.35 2.27
C GLY A 397 -15.47 -31.72 3.28
N LYS A 398 -14.49 -30.85 3.55
CA LYS A 398 -13.51 -31.01 4.64
C LYS A 398 -13.44 -29.73 5.47
N LEU A 399 -13.18 -29.88 6.77
CA LEU A 399 -12.84 -28.75 7.63
C LEU A 399 -11.33 -28.42 7.46
N PRO A 400 -10.94 -27.14 7.50
CA PRO A 400 -9.53 -26.76 7.50
C PRO A 400 -8.81 -27.30 8.75
N ALA A 401 -7.67 -27.95 8.55
CA ALA A 401 -6.92 -28.61 9.62
C ALA A 401 -5.92 -27.67 10.31
N ASP A 402 -5.20 -26.86 9.53
CA ASP A 402 -4.19 -25.90 10.00
C ASP A 402 -4.79 -24.49 10.13
N ASP A 403 -4.20 -23.63 10.96
CA ASP A 403 -4.66 -22.24 11.14
C ASP A 403 -4.41 -21.40 9.87
N ALA A 404 -3.37 -21.73 9.10
CA ALA A 404 -3.19 -21.19 7.75
C ALA A 404 -4.39 -21.52 6.84
N GLN A 405 -4.82 -22.79 6.77
CA GLN A 405 -5.97 -23.20 5.96
C GLN A 405 -7.25 -22.50 6.41
N LYS A 406 -7.46 -22.31 7.72
CA LYS A 406 -8.56 -21.50 8.26
C LYS A 406 -8.49 -20.06 7.78
N LEU A 407 -7.31 -19.43 7.84
CA LEU A 407 -7.12 -18.04 7.42
C LEU A 407 -7.50 -17.82 5.95
N TYR A 408 -6.95 -18.60 5.01
CA TYR A 408 -7.30 -18.46 3.59
C TYR A 408 -8.78 -18.77 3.32
N THR A 409 -9.37 -19.73 4.06
CA THR A 409 -10.80 -20.05 3.95
C THR A 409 -11.68 -18.87 4.37
N GLU A 410 -11.48 -18.35 5.58
CA GLU A 410 -12.23 -17.23 6.13
C GLU A 410 -11.98 -15.94 5.31
N LEU A 411 -10.75 -15.69 4.88
CA LEU A 411 -10.40 -14.55 4.02
C LEU A 411 -11.10 -14.62 2.66
N TYR A 412 -11.09 -15.79 2.03
CA TYR A 412 -11.79 -16.01 0.76
C TYR A 412 -13.31 -15.85 0.93
N LEU A 413 -13.90 -16.47 1.96
CA LEU A 413 -15.33 -16.35 2.24
C LEU A 413 -15.74 -14.90 2.55
N HIS A 414 -14.96 -14.18 3.35
CA HIS A 414 -15.20 -12.77 3.68
C HIS A 414 -15.28 -11.88 2.43
N ARG A 415 -14.47 -12.16 1.39
CA ARG A 415 -14.46 -11.41 0.13
C ARG A 415 -15.44 -11.94 -0.92
N ALA A 416 -15.42 -13.24 -1.19
CA ALA A 416 -16.03 -13.86 -2.37
C ALA A 416 -17.45 -14.42 -2.15
N LYS A 417 -17.98 -14.47 -0.92
CA LYS A 417 -19.34 -14.98 -0.62
C LYS A 417 -20.42 -14.40 -1.54
N ALA A 418 -20.33 -13.12 -1.89
CA ALA A 418 -21.30 -12.47 -2.78
C ALA A 418 -21.25 -13.01 -4.23
N LEU A 419 -20.09 -13.48 -4.72
CA LEU A 419 -19.94 -14.01 -6.07
C LEU A 419 -20.54 -15.40 -6.24
N TRP A 420 -20.51 -16.22 -5.18
CA TRP A 420 -21.06 -17.58 -5.17
C TRP A 420 -22.58 -17.64 -4.93
N ASN A 421 -23.21 -16.52 -4.60
CA ASN A 421 -24.66 -16.43 -4.38
C ASN A 421 -25.50 -16.45 -5.68
N THR A 422 -24.89 -16.53 -6.87
CA THR A 422 -25.64 -16.61 -8.14
C THR A 422 -26.10 -18.05 -8.41
N PRO A 423 -27.26 -18.25 -9.08
CA PRO A 423 -27.76 -19.61 -9.37
C PRO A 423 -26.82 -20.38 -10.29
N GLU A 424 -26.09 -19.70 -11.19
CA GLU A 424 -25.14 -20.33 -12.11
C GLU A 424 -23.89 -20.85 -11.38
N ALA A 425 -23.34 -20.04 -10.46
CA ALA A 425 -22.16 -20.41 -9.67
C ALA A 425 -22.47 -21.56 -8.69
N SER A 426 -23.62 -21.49 -8.01
CA SER A 426 -24.06 -22.55 -7.10
C SER A 426 -24.45 -23.85 -7.82
N ALA A 427 -25.07 -23.77 -9.01
CA ALA A 427 -25.32 -24.94 -9.85
C ALA A 427 -24.01 -25.59 -10.33
N LEU A 428 -23.04 -24.80 -10.81
CA LEU A 428 -21.71 -25.30 -11.21
C LEU A 428 -21.02 -26.02 -10.05
N LEU A 429 -21.06 -25.45 -8.85
CA LEU A 429 -20.44 -26.06 -7.66
C LEU A 429 -21.06 -27.41 -7.31
N VAL A 430 -22.39 -27.52 -7.33
CA VAL A 430 -23.10 -28.79 -7.07
C VAL A 430 -22.82 -29.82 -8.18
N GLU A 431 -22.85 -29.39 -9.45
CA GLU A 431 -22.58 -30.26 -10.60
C GLU A 431 -21.17 -30.86 -10.56
N VAL A 432 -20.15 -30.02 -10.32
CA VAL A 432 -18.75 -30.48 -10.22
C VAL A 432 -18.56 -31.34 -8.96
N ALA A 433 -19.18 -30.98 -7.84
CA ALA A 433 -19.11 -31.77 -6.61
C ALA A 433 -19.67 -33.19 -6.76
N ASP A 434 -20.85 -33.34 -7.40
CA ASP A 434 -21.46 -34.66 -7.65
C ASP A 434 -20.70 -35.45 -8.74
N SER A 435 -19.95 -34.77 -9.62
CA SER A 435 -19.16 -35.38 -10.70
C SER A 435 -17.65 -35.48 -10.43
N MET A 436 -17.16 -35.22 -9.21
CA MET A 436 -15.72 -35.28 -8.87
C MET A 436 -15.02 -36.59 -9.27
N SER A 437 -15.74 -37.73 -9.29
CA SER A 437 -15.19 -39.02 -9.73
C SER A 437 -14.90 -39.09 -11.24
N TYR A 438 -15.57 -38.29 -12.07
CA TYR A 438 -15.27 -38.15 -13.49
C TYR A 438 -13.94 -37.42 -13.73
N TYR A 439 -13.61 -36.45 -12.87
CA TYR A 439 -12.35 -35.71 -12.90
C TYR A 439 -11.17 -36.42 -12.22
N ALA A 440 -11.38 -37.63 -11.69
CA ALA A 440 -10.34 -38.46 -11.08
C ALA A 440 -9.02 -38.52 -11.89
N PRO A 441 -9.00 -38.87 -13.21
CA PRO A 441 -7.76 -38.95 -13.98
C PRO A 441 -7.03 -37.61 -14.12
N LEU A 442 -7.77 -36.50 -14.21
CA LEU A 442 -7.21 -35.15 -14.23
C LEU A 442 -6.56 -34.83 -12.89
N THR A 443 -7.29 -35.06 -11.80
CA THR A 443 -6.82 -34.76 -10.43
C THR A 443 -5.67 -35.65 -9.96
N SER A 444 -5.62 -36.93 -10.37
CA SER A 444 -4.56 -37.86 -9.98
C SER A 444 -3.22 -37.61 -10.67
N ALA A 445 -3.20 -36.79 -11.72
CA ALA A 445 -2.00 -36.41 -12.47
C ALA A 445 -1.40 -35.08 -11.98
N LEU A 446 -2.02 -34.42 -10.99
CA LEU A 446 -1.55 -33.16 -10.44
C LEU A 446 -0.51 -33.39 -9.33
N GLU A 447 0.48 -32.50 -9.29
CA GLU A 447 1.38 -32.39 -8.14
C GLU A 447 0.59 -32.01 -6.87
N PRO A 448 0.98 -32.51 -5.69
CA PRO A 448 0.27 -32.23 -4.45
C PRO A 448 0.30 -30.74 -4.14
N ALA A 449 -0.83 -30.21 -3.65
CA ALA A 449 -0.96 -28.81 -3.29
C ALA A 449 0.14 -28.39 -2.29
N SER A 450 0.79 -27.27 -2.56
CA SER A 450 1.81 -26.67 -1.70
C SER A 450 1.27 -26.43 -0.30
N ARG A 451 2.10 -26.66 0.73
CA ARG A 451 1.75 -26.28 2.10
C ARG A 451 1.54 -24.77 2.17
N LEU A 452 0.38 -24.37 2.68
CA LEU A 452 0.09 -22.97 2.97
C LEU A 452 0.77 -22.53 4.26
N GLU A 453 1.52 -21.43 4.19
CA GLU A 453 2.22 -20.82 5.32
C GLU A 453 1.98 -19.31 5.30
N ILE A 454 1.69 -18.72 6.45
CA ILE A 454 1.32 -17.30 6.54
C ILE A 454 2.59 -16.44 6.47
N SER A 455 2.72 -15.67 5.38
CA SER A 455 3.82 -14.73 5.15
C SER A 455 3.68 -13.42 5.94
N LEU A 456 4.72 -12.58 5.92
CA LEU A 456 4.68 -11.24 6.54
C LEU A 456 3.73 -10.30 5.79
N GLU A 457 3.67 -10.43 4.48
CA GLU A 457 2.87 -9.65 3.53
C GLU A 457 1.38 -9.97 3.69
N GLU A 458 1.06 -11.26 3.85
CA GLU A 458 -0.29 -11.72 4.14
C GLU A 458 -0.75 -11.29 5.54
N ALA A 459 0.14 -11.35 6.54
CA ALA A 459 -0.15 -10.82 7.87
C ALA A 459 -0.39 -9.30 7.83
N ARG A 460 0.40 -8.55 7.04
CA ARG A 460 0.23 -7.10 6.83
C ARG A 460 -1.13 -6.79 6.18
N HIS A 461 -1.52 -7.56 5.16
CA HIS A 461 -2.83 -7.46 4.52
C HIS A 461 -3.97 -7.72 5.52
N VAL A 462 -3.88 -8.79 6.32
CA VAL A 462 -4.92 -9.18 7.28
C VAL A 462 -5.07 -8.17 8.42
N LEU A 463 -3.97 -7.64 8.96
CA LEU A 463 -4.03 -6.61 10.01
C LEU A 463 -4.76 -5.36 9.52
N MET A 464 -4.45 -4.88 8.31
CA MET A 464 -5.12 -3.70 7.74
C MET A 464 -6.57 -3.93 7.32
N LEU A 465 -7.02 -5.18 7.14
CA LEU A 465 -8.44 -5.45 6.95
C LEU A 465 -9.27 -5.20 8.21
N GLU A 466 -8.63 -5.16 9.38
CA GLU A 466 -9.26 -4.90 10.69
C GLU A 466 -10.40 -5.87 11.04
N VAL A 467 -10.40 -7.08 10.44
CA VAL A 467 -11.39 -8.12 10.69
C VAL A 467 -10.94 -9.00 11.87
N PRO A 468 -11.61 -8.96 13.04
CA PRO A 468 -11.11 -9.62 14.24
C PRO A 468 -10.97 -11.14 14.12
N SER A 469 -11.84 -11.80 13.35
CA SER A 469 -11.77 -13.25 13.12
C SER A 469 -10.54 -13.68 12.30
N LEU A 470 -10.08 -12.84 11.37
CA LEU A 470 -8.88 -13.10 10.58
C LEU A 470 -7.62 -12.79 11.39
N ILE A 471 -7.62 -11.68 12.14
CA ILE A 471 -6.50 -11.30 13.02
C ILE A 471 -6.25 -12.36 14.09
N ALA A 472 -7.31 -12.98 14.63
CA ALA A 472 -7.20 -14.07 15.61
C ALA A 472 -6.51 -15.35 15.08
N LEU A 473 -6.44 -15.53 13.76
CA LEU A 473 -5.76 -16.66 13.10
C LEU A 473 -4.30 -16.36 12.74
N LEU A 474 -3.82 -15.12 12.96
CA LEU A 474 -2.43 -14.77 12.68
C LEU A 474 -1.46 -15.36 13.71
N PRO A 475 -0.32 -15.94 13.28
CA PRO A 475 0.75 -16.37 14.18
C PRO A 475 1.22 -15.23 15.09
N ARG A 476 1.37 -15.52 16.39
CA ARG A 476 1.75 -14.52 17.41
C ARG A 476 2.99 -13.71 17.04
N LYS A 477 3.95 -14.29 16.31
CA LYS A 477 5.16 -13.61 15.81
C LYS A 477 4.86 -12.30 15.06
N PHE A 478 3.72 -12.20 14.38
CA PHE A 478 3.32 -10.99 13.66
C PHE A 478 2.52 -10.03 14.55
N THR A 479 1.63 -10.53 15.41
CA THR A 479 0.83 -9.67 16.29
C THR A 479 1.64 -9.05 17.43
N THR A 480 2.83 -9.58 17.74
CA THR A 480 3.77 -8.99 18.72
C THR A 480 4.81 -8.06 18.11
N MET A 481 4.86 -7.90 16.78
CA MET A 481 5.79 -6.97 16.14
C MET A 481 5.39 -5.52 16.40
N PRO A 482 6.35 -4.60 16.58
CA PRO A 482 6.06 -3.17 16.59
C PRO A 482 5.48 -2.77 15.22
N THR A 483 4.27 -2.23 15.23
CA THR A 483 3.55 -1.80 14.04
C THR A 483 3.00 -0.40 14.25
N SER A 484 3.04 0.44 13.22
CA SER A 484 2.47 1.79 13.23
C SER A 484 1.22 1.84 12.36
N SER A 485 0.33 2.81 12.60
CA SER A 485 -0.76 3.14 11.69
C SER A 485 -0.26 3.73 10.36
N SER A 486 0.97 4.28 10.34
CA SER A 486 1.60 4.86 9.14
C SER A 486 2.51 3.87 8.39
N ASP A 487 2.95 2.79 9.05
CA ASP A 487 3.75 1.72 8.44
C ASP A 487 3.42 0.37 9.12
N PRO A 488 2.49 -0.42 8.55
CA PRO A 488 2.06 -1.68 9.14
C PRO A 488 3.07 -2.80 8.86
N LEU A 489 3.59 -3.41 9.92
CA LEU A 489 4.63 -4.46 9.88
C LEU A 489 5.79 -4.12 8.91
N PRO A 490 6.70 -3.17 9.23
CA PRO A 490 7.84 -2.86 8.37
C PRO A 490 8.75 -4.09 8.13
N PRO A 491 9.44 -4.19 6.97
CA PRO A 491 10.40 -5.25 6.71
C PRO A 491 11.63 -5.13 7.63
N PRO A 492 12.22 -6.26 8.08
CA PRO A 492 13.22 -6.27 9.15
C PRO A 492 14.52 -5.54 8.81
N SER A 493 14.87 -5.43 7.53
CA SER A 493 16.08 -4.73 7.05
C SER A 493 15.99 -3.19 7.13
N SER A 494 14.90 -2.64 7.67
CA SER A 494 14.67 -1.19 7.72
C SER A 494 14.66 -0.57 9.11
N ALA A 495 15.08 -1.34 10.13
CA ALA A 495 15.28 -0.81 11.48
C ALA A 495 16.40 0.24 11.57
N ASP A 496 17.35 0.22 10.64
CA ASP A 496 18.56 1.07 10.67
C ASP A 496 18.41 2.44 9.96
N ASP A 497 17.33 2.67 9.22
CA ASP A 497 17.18 3.88 8.37
C ASP A 497 16.50 5.03 9.13
N SER A 498 17.31 5.83 9.83
CA SER A 498 16.91 6.74 10.92
C SER A 498 16.05 7.96 10.55
N SER A 499 15.40 7.97 9.37
CA SER A 499 14.41 9.00 9.00
C SER A 499 13.00 8.72 9.53
N PHE A 500 12.75 7.51 10.02
CA PHE A 500 11.50 7.11 10.68
C PHE A 500 11.84 6.38 11.99
N SER A 501 11.92 7.13 13.09
CA SER A 501 12.35 6.61 14.39
C SER A 501 11.38 5.58 14.95
N LEU A 502 11.63 4.29 14.66
CA LEU A 502 11.00 3.19 15.36
C LEU A 502 11.57 3.14 16.78
N ARG A 503 10.72 3.33 17.79
CA ARG A 503 11.16 3.41 19.19
C ARG A 503 11.65 2.05 19.70
N GLU A 504 12.93 1.96 20.06
CA GLU A 504 13.39 0.94 21.01
C GLU A 504 12.70 1.16 22.38
N PRO A 505 12.24 0.10 23.05
CA PRO A 505 11.70 0.19 24.41
C PRO A 505 12.85 0.43 25.42
N GLY A 506 13.26 1.69 25.54
CA GLY A 506 14.32 2.09 26.45
C GLY A 506 14.04 1.74 27.92
N GLY A 507 14.98 1.02 28.52
CA GLY A 507 15.17 0.92 29.97
C GLY A 507 14.11 0.11 30.74
N ALA A 508 14.44 -1.12 31.11
CA ALA A 508 13.64 -1.95 32.00
C ALA A 508 13.52 -1.32 33.41
N GLY A 509 12.41 -0.60 33.66
CA GLY A 509 11.94 -0.20 34.98
C GLY A 509 10.75 -1.07 35.41
N PRO A 510 10.72 -1.64 36.64
CA PRO A 510 9.72 -2.63 37.05
C PRO A 510 8.38 -1.99 37.43
N ARG A 511 7.72 -1.30 36.49
CA ARG A 511 6.34 -0.77 36.66
C ARG A 511 5.58 -0.34 35.40
N ALA A 512 6.04 -0.69 34.20
CA ALA A 512 5.29 -0.45 32.96
C ALA A 512 4.33 -1.62 32.66
N ALA A 513 3.03 -1.35 32.63
CA ALA A 513 2.04 -2.31 32.16
C ALA A 513 2.15 -2.50 30.63
N THR A 514 1.99 -3.73 30.17
CA THR A 514 2.05 -4.10 28.74
C THR A 514 0.82 -3.57 27.99
N LEU A 515 0.92 -2.35 27.46
CA LEU A 515 -0.11 -1.76 26.60
C LEU A 515 0.07 -2.27 25.16
N ASN A 516 -0.81 -3.18 24.75
CA ASN A 516 -0.90 -3.61 23.35
C ASN A 516 -1.40 -2.44 22.48
N PRO A 517 -0.84 -2.19 21.28
CA PRO A 517 -1.33 -1.14 20.38
C PRO A 517 -2.76 -1.43 19.85
N LEU A 518 -3.19 -2.69 19.84
CA LEU A 518 -4.59 -3.06 19.60
C LEU A 518 -5.52 -2.63 20.76
N GLN A 519 -5.03 -2.54 21.99
CA GLN A 519 -5.85 -2.09 23.13
C GLN A 519 -6.15 -0.59 23.03
N SER A 520 -5.17 0.23 22.65
CA SER A 520 -5.37 1.66 22.38
C SER A 520 -6.36 1.94 21.26
N LEU A 521 -6.48 1.05 20.26
CA LEU A 521 -7.51 1.15 19.22
C LEU A 521 -8.93 0.91 19.76
N PHE A 522 -9.10 0.05 20.78
CA PHE A 522 -10.40 -0.17 21.42
C PHE A 522 -10.74 0.87 22.50
N ASP A 523 -9.76 1.31 23.31
CA ASP A 523 -10.00 2.25 24.41
C ASP A 523 -10.33 3.67 23.92
N VAL A 524 -9.70 4.14 22.83
CA VAL A 524 -10.01 5.43 22.19
C VAL A 524 -11.43 5.45 21.61
N ALA A 525 -11.91 4.32 21.08
CA ALA A 525 -13.28 4.20 20.57
C ALA A 525 -14.35 4.21 21.69
N GLY A 526 -14.01 3.78 22.91
CA GLY A 526 -14.92 3.77 24.06
C GLY A 526 -15.09 5.13 24.75
N ALA A 527 -14.04 5.95 24.81
CA ALA A 527 -14.02 7.16 25.65
C ALA A 527 -14.62 8.42 24.99
N ALA A 528 -14.73 8.49 23.66
CA ALA A 528 -15.03 9.73 22.92
C ALA A 528 -16.53 10.02 22.68
N ALA A 529 -17.44 9.14 23.09
CA ALA A 529 -18.86 9.18 22.72
C ALA A 529 -19.70 10.36 23.26
N GLY A 530 -19.14 11.22 24.13
CA GLY A 530 -19.90 12.24 24.87
C GLY A 530 -19.79 13.70 24.38
N SER A 531 -18.72 14.09 23.65
CA SER A 531 -18.38 15.52 23.48
C SER A 531 -18.03 15.95 22.04
N ALA A 532 -17.63 15.03 21.16
CA ALA A 532 -17.05 15.35 19.86
C ALA A 532 -18.05 15.91 18.81
N ASN A 533 -19.35 15.63 18.95
CA ASN A 533 -20.37 15.99 17.95
C ASN A 533 -20.42 17.49 17.63
N SER A 534 -20.17 18.38 18.61
CA SER A 534 -20.26 19.83 18.39
C SER A 534 -19.06 20.42 17.62
N ALA A 535 -17.88 19.82 17.72
CA ALA A 535 -16.67 20.32 17.05
C ALA A 535 -16.62 19.88 15.59
N LEU A 536 -16.97 18.62 15.32
CA LEU A 536 -17.00 18.07 13.96
C LEU A 536 -18.18 18.62 13.13
N GLN A 537 -19.32 18.92 13.74
CA GLN A 537 -20.40 19.66 13.06
C GLN A 537 -19.97 21.07 12.63
N ARG A 538 -19.13 21.75 13.43
CA ARG A 538 -18.55 23.06 13.06
C ARG A 538 -17.59 22.96 11.87
N LEU A 539 -16.77 21.90 11.82
CA LEU A 539 -15.92 21.59 10.66
C LEU A 539 -16.75 21.28 9.39
N ALA A 540 -17.82 20.49 9.50
CA ALA A 540 -18.71 20.21 8.37
C ALA A 540 -19.36 21.49 7.81
N THR A 541 -19.81 22.41 8.67
CA THR A 541 -20.30 23.72 8.20
C THR A 541 -19.21 24.52 7.50
N TRP A 542 -17.97 24.52 8.01
CA TRP A 542 -16.84 25.26 7.43
C TRP A 542 -16.49 24.79 6.01
N PHE A 543 -16.42 23.48 5.77
CA PHE A 543 -16.19 22.90 4.43
C PHE A 543 -17.38 23.08 3.46
N SER A 544 -18.61 23.27 3.97
CA SER A 544 -19.81 23.41 3.13
C SER A 544 -20.05 24.81 2.56
N THR A 545 -19.44 25.85 3.14
CA THR A 545 -19.63 27.25 2.72
C THR A 545 -18.70 27.62 1.55
N PRO A 546 -19.22 28.06 0.38
CA PRO A 546 -18.37 28.61 -0.67
C PRO A 546 -17.70 29.90 -0.15
N ALA A 547 -16.44 30.12 -0.55
CA ALA A 547 -15.61 31.22 -0.06
C ALA A 547 -16.09 32.62 -0.53
N SER A 548 -17.18 33.13 0.05
CA SER A 548 -17.48 34.55 0.06
C SER A 548 -16.74 35.20 1.24
N ASN A 549 -15.67 35.94 0.95
CA ASN A 549 -14.81 36.62 1.94
C ASN A 549 -15.49 37.82 2.64
N ALA A 550 -16.81 37.77 2.84
CA ALA A 550 -17.63 38.81 3.47
C ALA A 550 -18.23 38.39 4.83
N SER A 551 -18.17 37.10 5.20
CA SER A 551 -18.84 36.58 6.41
C SER A 551 -17.99 35.62 7.28
N ALA A 552 -16.70 35.42 6.98
CA ALA A 552 -15.81 34.66 7.84
C ALA A 552 -15.49 35.47 9.12
N ASN A 553 -15.80 34.90 10.30
CA ASN A 553 -15.47 35.54 11.57
C ASN A 553 -13.93 35.56 11.76
N PRO A 554 -13.27 36.71 11.98
CA PRO A 554 -11.81 36.79 12.04
C PRO A 554 -11.19 35.95 13.18
N ASP A 555 -11.93 35.71 14.26
CA ASP A 555 -11.39 35.07 15.47
C ASP A 555 -10.95 33.61 15.25
N THR A 556 -11.71 32.83 14.47
CA THR A 556 -11.41 31.40 14.24
C THR A 556 -10.16 31.18 13.38
N ARG A 557 -9.66 32.22 12.71
CA ARG A 557 -8.38 32.18 11.98
C ARG A 557 -7.20 32.30 12.94
N ASN A 558 -7.35 33.08 14.02
CA ASN A 558 -6.31 33.26 15.01
C ASN A 558 -6.12 32.01 15.88
N GLU A 559 -7.19 31.30 16.27
CA GLU A 559 -7.09 30.13 17.17
C GLU A 559 -6.14 29.04 16.65
N GLY A 560 -6.21 28.70 15.36
CA GLY A 560 -5.31 27.73 14.73
C GLY A 560 -3.87 28.24 14.59
N GLU A 561 -3.69 29.51 14.26
CA GLU A 561 -2.37 30.15 14.20
C GLU A 561 -1.74 30.28 15.60
N GLU A 562 -2.54 30.51 16.64
CA GLU A 562 -2.11 30.63 18.04
C GLU A 562 -1.78 29.28 18.66
N ALA A 563 -2.59 28.25 18.41
CA ALA A 563 -2.27 26.88 18.79
C ALA A 563 -0.94 26.43 18.17
N PHE A 564 -0.67 26.78 16.90
CA PHE A 564 0.62 26.51 16.28
C PHE A 564 1.75 27.40 16.82
N ARG A 565 1.48 28.65 17.18
CA ARG A 565 2.47 29.55 17.80
C ARG A 565 2.88 29.05 19.20
N GLN A 566 1.94 28.48 19.95
CA GLN A 566 2.19 27.79 21.22
C GLN A 566 2.95 26.48 21.00
N LEU A 567 2.49 25.61 20.09
CA LEU A 567 3.14 24.35 19.73
C LEU A 567 4.59 24.57 19.26
N ARG A 568 4.83 25.61 18.46
CA ARG A 568 6.16 25.99 18.01
C ARG A 568 7.03 26.53 19.15
N ALA A 569 6.47 27.30 20.08
CA ALA A 569 7.19 27.73 21.28
C ALA A 569 7.52 26.55 22.23
N GLU A 570 6.61 25.58 22.38
CA GLU A 570 6.84 24.31 23.10
C GLU A 570 7.93 23.48 22.42
N LEU A 571 7.92 23.40 21.08
CA LEU A 571 8.92 22.63 20.33
C LEU A 571 10.27 23.35 20.22
N GLU A 572 10.32 24.68 20.17
CA GLU A 572 11.57 25.46 20.31
C GLU A 572 12.13 25.35 21.74
N GLN A 573 11.28 25.12 22.75
CA GLN A 573 11.72 24.74 24.11
C GLN A 573 12.17 23.27 24.18
N ALA A 574 11.52 22.33 23.50
CA ALA A 574 11.91 20.91 23.47
C ALA A 574 13.24 20.68 22.70
N HIS A 575 13.44 21.38 21.57
CA HIS A 575 14.71 21.39 20.83
C HIS A 575 15.83 22.16 21.56
N SER A 576 15.61 22.62 22.80
CA SER A 576 16.64 23.24 23.63
C SER A 576 17.40 22.25 24.53
N GLU A 577 17.08 20.94 24.48
CA GLU A 577 18.01 19.89 24.91
C GLU A 577 19.07 19.61 23.81
N PRO A 578 20.38 19.76 24.10
CA PRO A 578 21.40 19.76 23.05
C PRO A 578 21.84 18.35 22.66
N THR A 579 21.43 17.91 21.47
CA THR A 579 22.19 16.93 20.67
C THR A 579 23.58 17.47 20.32
N ALA A 580 24.52 16.57 20.00
CA ALA A 580 25.95 16.88 19.91
C ALA A 580 26.28 17.98 18.88
N PRO A 581 27.22 18.90 19.18
CA PRO A 581 27.43 20.09 18.37
C PRO A 581 28.27 19.82 17.12
N ASP A 582 27.82 20.40 16.00
CA ASP A 582 28.65 20.74 14.85
C ASP A 582 29.82 21.64 15.29
N ASP A 583 31.05 21.15 15.16
CA ASP A 583 32.27 21.81 15.66
C ASP A 583 32.70 23.02 14.82
N GLY A 584 32.15 23.19 13.61
CA GLY A 584 32.60 24.20 12.63
C GLY A 584 32.41 25.67 13.05
N GLY A 585 31.43 25.95 13.93
CA GLY A 585 31.06 27.32 14.33
C GLY A 585 31.47 27.76 15.74
N LEU A 586 31.96 26.83 16.58
CA LEU A 586 32.23 27.10 18.00
C LEU A 586 33.49 27.95 18.24
N GLU A 587 34.44 27.94 17.32
CA GLU A 587 35.75 28.56 17.51
C GLU A 587 35.81 30.05 17.09
N ALA A 588 34.84 30.54 16.32
CA ALA A 588 34.81 31.91 15.79
C ALA A 588 34.07 32.91 16.70
N ASP A 589 33.13 32.46 17.53
CA ASP A 589 32.30 33.30 18.39
C ASP A 589 32.69 33.16 19.87
N PRO A 590 33.24 34.22 20.50
CA PRO A 590 33.68 34.16 21.90
C PRO A 590 32.53 33.99 22.90
N GLN A 591 31.28 34.31 22.56
CA GLN A 591 30.13 34.08 23.44
C GLN A 591 29.69 32.62 23.41
N ARG A 592 29.66 31.99 22.22
CA ARG A 592 29.43 30.54 22.08
C ARG A 592 30.51 29.73 22.80
N LEU A 593 31.77 30.13 22.66
CA LEU A 593 32.90 29.51 23.34
C LEU A 593 32.77 29.59 24.88
N GLN A 594 32.37 30.75 25.42
CA GLN A 594 32.10 30.92 26.86
C GLN A 594 30.94 30.05 27.34
N ARG A 595 29.83 30.00 26.57
CA ARG A 595 28.68 29.14 26.88
C ARG A 595 29.11 27.68 26.92
N TRP A 596 29.85 27.20 25.91
CA TRP A 596 30.36 25.83 25.86
C TRP A 596 31.29 25.49 27.03
N LEU A 597 32.25 26.36 27.37
CA LEU A 597 33.16 26.18 28.52
C LEU A 597 32.42 26.14 29.87
N LEU A 598 31.24 26.74 29.96
CA LEU A 598 30.39 26.72 31.15
C LEU A 598 29.25 25.69 31.09
N THR A 599 29.11 24.92 30.01
CA THR A 599 28.09 23.85 29.90
C THR A 599 28.74 22.56 29.40
N THR A 600 28.66 22.28 28.11
CA THR A 600 29.01 21.01 27.48
C THR A 600 30.49 20.64 27.67
N GLY A 601 31.38 21.63 27.70
CA GLY A 601 32.82 21.41 27.90
C GLY A 601 33.19 20.86 29.28
N LEU A 602 32.30 20.90 30.26
CA LEU A 602 32.54 20.31 31.60
C LEU A 602 32.26 18.80 31.63
N ALA A 603 31.59 18.25 30.61
CA ALA A 603 31.24 16.83 30.56
C ALA A 603 32.50 15.96 30.41
N GLY A 604 32.71 15.05 31.36
CA GLY A 604 33.80 14.07 31.31
C GLY A 604 35.21 14.63 31.56
N LEU A 605 35.35 15.88 32.02
CA LEU A 605 36.65 16.56 32.19
C LEU A 605 37.64 15.82 33.11
N GLN A 606 37.13 15.10 34.11
CA GLN A 606 37.93 14.27 35.04
C GLN A 606 38.09 12.81 34.58
N LYS A 607 37.37 12.39 33.51
CA LYS A 607 37.33 11.00 33.03
C LYS A 607 38.29 10.74 31.86
N SER A 608 38.68 11.76 31.09
CA SER A 608 39.57 11.63 29.94
C SER A 608 40.58 12.78 29.87
N PRO A 609 41.89 12.51 29.73
CA PRO A 609 42.88 13.57 29.55
C PRO A 609 42.66 14.36 28.25
N ALA A 610 42.14 13.71 27.20
CA ALA A 610 41.88 14.37 25.92
C ALA A 610 40.78 15.45 26.02
N THR A 611 39.78 15.27 26.89
CA THR A 611 38.73 16.30 27.11
C THR A 611 39.27 17.48 27.92
N MET A 612 40.17 17.25 28.88
CA MET A 612 40.89 18.31 29.59
C MET A 612 41.76 19.15 28.64
N ASP A 613 42.52 18.50 27.74
CA ASP A 613 43.38 19.21 26.78
C ASP A 613 42.58 20.03 25.77
N LEU A 614 41.44 19.51 25.30
CA LEU A 614 40.50 20.26 24.45
C LEU A 614 39.93 21.47 25.19
N TYR A 615 39.56 21.31 26.47
CA TYR A 615 39.07 22.39 27.31
C TYR A 615 40.11 23.49 27.50
N LEU A 616 41.36 23.14 27.82
CA LEU A 616 42.47 24.08 27.98
C LEU A 616 42.75 24.83 26.67
N ARG A 617 42.82 24.13 25.53
CA ARG A 617 43.01 24.75 24.19
C ARG A 617 41.90 25.74 23.83
N ARG A 618 40.66 25.48 24.27
CA ARG A 618 39.51 26.37 24.06
C ARG A 618 39.50 27.55 25.04
N LEU A 619 39.91 27.33 26.30
CA LEU A 619 40.01 28.37 27.33
C LEU A 619 41.15 29.38 27.05
N THR A 620 42.29 28.94 26.52
CA THR A 620 43.43 29.82 26.20
C THR A 620 43.17 30.82 25.08
N ARG A 621 42.16 30.58 24.22
CA ARG A 621 41.71 31.54 23.19
C ARG A 621 40.94 32.75 23.75
N LEU A 622 40.43 32.67 24.97
CA LEU A 622 39.74 33.80 25.63
C LEU A 622 40.72 34.76 26.32
N ARG A 623 40.32 36.00 26.56
CA ARG A 623 41.18 36.99 27.26
C ARG A 623 41.36 36.59 28.73
N LYS A 624 42.51 36.91 29.34
CA LYS A 624 42.82 36.62 30.77
C LYS A 624 41.80 37.13 31.80
N ALA A 625 40.94 38.09 31.44
CA ALA A 625 39.82 38.52 32.28
C ALA A 625 38.63 37.53 32.21
N GLN A 626 38.32 37.03 31.01
CA GLN A 626 37.25 36.05 30.77
C GLN A 626 37.63 34.67 31.34
N GLN A 627 38.90 34.25 31.20
CA GLN A 627 39.42 33.02 31.82
C GLN A 627 39.21 33.02 33.34
N ARG A 628 39.65 34.09 34.02
CA ARG A 628 39.45 34.26 35.48
C ARG A 628 37.98 34.31 35.88
N TRP A 629 37.13 34.94 35.07
CA TRP A 629 35.68 34.95 35.30
C TRP A 629 35.09 33.54 35.20
N ILE A 630 35.43 32.77 34.16
CA ILE A 630 35.00 31.35 34.03
C ILE A 630 35.44 30.53 35.24
N LEU A 631 36.71 30.60 35.64
CA LEU A 631 37.22 29.83 36.79
C LEU A 631 36.51 30.19 38.10
N ASN A 632 36.17 31.46 38.32
CA ASN A 632 35.38 31.90 39.47
C ASN A 632 33.94 31.34 39.41
N VAL A 633 33.27 31.41 38.25
CA VAL A 633 31.92 30.85 38.04
C VAL A 633 31.90 29.33 38.28
N LEU A 634 32.92 28.59 37.83
CA LEU A 634 33.06 27.16 38.13
C LEU A 634 33.26 26.90 39.63
N GLY A 635 34.08 27.72 40.29
CA GLY A 635 34.29 27.65 41.74
C GLY A 635 33.03 27.87 42.58
N GLN A 636 31.98 28.48 42.01
CA GLN A 636 30.70 28.70 42.71
C GLN A 636 29.70 27.55 42.55
N ARG A 637 29.88 26.64 41.58
CA ARG A 637 28.88 25.63 41.19
C ARG A 637 28.85 24.32 42.00
N GLY A 638 29.81 24.08 42.88
CA GLY A 638 29.83 22.88 43.74
C GLY A 638 31.24 22.34 44.01
N PRO A 639 31.40 21.33 44.88
CA PRO A 639 32.70 20.77 45.24
C PRO A 639 33.47 20.19 44.05
N ASP A 640 32.79 19.44 43.17
CA ASP A 640 33.45 18.79 42.02
C ASP A 640 33.90 19.82 40.97
N ALA A 641 33.09 20.87 40.76
CA ALA A 641 33.41 21.98 39.87
C ALA A 641 34.57 22.85 40.43
N ARG A 642 34.68 23.00 41.76
CA ARG A 642 35.86 23.62 42.42
C ARG A 642 37.12 22.81 42.20
N ASN A 643 37.06 21.50 42.37
CA ASN A 643 38.20 20.60 42.15
C ASN A 643 38.66 20.63 40.69
N ALA A 644 37.71 20.63 39.74
CA ALA A 644 38.01 20.83 38.32
C ALA A 644 38.65 22.21 38.05
N ALA A 645 38.09 23.30 38.59
CA ALA A 645 38.63 24.65 38.42
C ALA A 645 40.06 24.80 38.97
N ALA A 646 40.37 24.16 40.10
CA ALA A 646 41.72 24.14 40.67
C ALA A 646 42.73 23.39 39.79
N GLU A 647 42.35 22.25 39.22
CA GLU A 647 43.19 21.49 38.29
C GLU A 647 43.38 22.23 36.96
N ILE A 648 42.33 22.87 36.43
CA ILE A 648 42.43 23.73 35.23
C ILE A 648 43.39 24.90 35.51
N SER A 649 43.28 25.58 36.66
CA SER A 649 44.17 26.69 37.02
C SER A 649 45.63 26.24 37.12
N ARG A 650 45.88 25.10 37.80
CA ARG A 650 47.22 24.52 37.94
C ARG A 650 47.86 24.19 36.59
N ARG A 651 47.09 23.65 35.63
CA ARG A 651 47.58 23.36 34.28
C ARG A 651 47.77 24.61 33.42
N LEU A 652 46.94 25.63 33.63
CA LEU A 652 47.04 26.91 32.92
C LEU A 652 48.17 27.82 33.45
N GLU A 653 48.73 27.50 34.62
CA GLU A 653 49.98 28.08 35.15
C GLU A 653 51.24 27.33 34.67
N ALA A 654 51.07 26.12 34.10
CA ALA A 654 52.16 25.29 33.57
C ALA A 654 52.33 25.38 32.04
N VAL A 655 51.54 26.25 31.37
CA VAL A 655 51.49 26.50 29.92
C VAL A 655 51.66 27.99 29.64
#